data_AF-A0A3E4UQS8-F1
#
_entry.id   AF-A0A3E4UQS8-F1
#
_cell.length_a   1.000
_cell.length_b   1.000
_cell.length_c   1.000
_cell.angle_alpha   90.00
_cell.angle_beta   90.00
_cell.angle_gamma   90.00
#
_symmetry.space_group_name_H-M   'P 1'
#
loop_
_entity.id
_entity.type
_entity.pdbx_description
1 polymer ?
#
loop_
_entity_poly.entity_id
_entity_poly.type
_entity_poly.pdbx_seq_one_letter_code
_entity_poly.pdbx_strand_id
1 'polypeptide(L)'
;MNRISVFAIIFTLFIPLGSYAQYASSSKTPKKAGDLIESTSYNDHKRGAPRMLQYLPSGEEFVCVNGKNRYTRALYGGHTAWRLETGDRPIFATYVKNDCRNIRFRLHLPDGTVTPLEETDWCEARYNPGTRTYALKDKAWGENCSLKVSVLASLTEEMAVWELSGELPAGCELEVLNSPIRRKKLSRSGDMGADPPGCFEPAEDGTVLQTLKCRFPADGHLYVGISGNELKEIRDGGVQYLALQKACRELAERIRITTPDPYFNTLGGALAVAADGIWGEEGVWLHGAVGWRMPLSGWRAAYVGDVLGWHDRARTHFDNYAASQVTEVPNTISHPAQDSALALARSAKIWGTPQYSNGYICRNPRRNNQMHHYDMNLCYIDELLWHFNWTGDLEYARRMWPLLTLHLAWEKRNFDPDNDGLYDAYACIWASDALYYNSGAVTHSSAYNYRGNKLAALIAEKIGEDPTPYREEADKILKALNTRLWLPERGHWAEFQDFMGHRRLHEDAAVWTIYHALDSDVADPFQAYLATSYIDREIPHIPVVTSDDVLAADAALPVNAGPYAHWQEQLKTAGAAVNAGKYATVATTDWMPYSWSINNVAFAEVMHTSLAYFQAGRREAGFKLLKSSVLDGMYLGDSPGNFGQISFYDAARGECYRDFGDPIGVASRALIQGLYGILPDALNGRLLIKPGFPEEWEYASLHTPDIDFDFKAGEAATGKYSSRDCSLYTVTHRLPAVRNLELQFPARRSAVARLMVNGQNAAWRLVENSVGRPMLSVSVPAASGEEVTINVAWEGELLEAPASVDAYPATRVRKAGPVSFIAMEQGQMKWWAPVEHPVSDKGKKPVPAGDFKAVDSARCTPVDMQKVFNANVTDIFRNEYLSPRSPYTTLQLPKQGIGEWCHPLKTADIDDSGLRAAVRKGLLETKLGIPFRTPAEGHNIAFTSLWDNYPDSLQIPLQGKASRAYLLMAGSTNHMQCHIDNGVIRVYYEDGTCDTLSLVNPDNWPPIEQIFFEDGKSFNRHAPSLYRLRLKTGELSNNFGEELGFTGVSREVDGGAAVLLEMPLNAGKKLSHLVLETLSNEVVIGIMGITLQR
;
A
#
# COMPACT_ATOMS: atom_id res chain seq x y z
N MET A 1 15.68 69.23 -2.42
CA MET A 1 16.96 69.93 -2.68
C MET A 1 18.06 69.21 -1.93
N ASN A 2 19.19 68.96 -2.63
CA ASN A 2 20.49 68.35 -2.24
C ASN A 2 20.48 66.85 -1.85
N ARG A 3 20.89 65.93 -2.74
CA ARG A 3 22.24 65.53 -3.26
C ARG A 3 23.10 64.82 -2.20
N ILE A 4 23.29 63.50 -2.25
CA ILE A 4 24.16 62.65 -3.13
C ILE A 4 25.59 62.44 -2.57
N SER A 5 25.84 61.18 -2.19
CA SER A 5 27.06 60.32 -2.32
C SER A 5 28.38 60.59 -1.56
N VAL A 6 28.92 59.55 -0.89
CA VAL A 6 30.05 58.68 -1.33
C VAL A 6 30.66 57.87 -0.15
N PHE A 7 30.67 56.52 -0.29
CA PHE A 7 31.63 55.46 0.16
C PHE A 7 32.11 55.39 1.63
N ALA A 8 32.42 54.25 2.25
CA ALA A 8 32.31 52.80 2.02
C ALA A 8 32.75 52.08 3.32
N ILE A 9 32.34 50.83 3.55
CA ILE A 9 33.14 49.67 4.01
C ILE A 9 32.22 48.49 4.37
N ILE A 10 32.24 47.50 3.46
CA ILE A 10 32.30 46.04 3.63
C ILE A 10 31.96 45.46 5.02
N PHE A 11 30.88 44.68 5.10
CA PHE A 11 30.88 43.35 5.75
C PHE A 11 29.87 42.43 5.06
N THR A 12 30.40 41.38 4.45
CA THR A 12 29.70 40.29 3.77
C THR A 12 29.11 39.33 4.81
N LEU A 13 27.78 39.24 4.90
CA LEU A 13 27.07 38.20 5.64
C LEU A 13 26.53 37.18 4.64
N PHE A 14 27.23 36.06 4.50
CA PHE A 14 26.68 34.83 3.91
C PHE A 14 25.92 34.07 5.02
N ILE A 15 24.60 34.04 4.92
CA ILE A 15 23.76 33.03 5.59
C ILE A 15 23.20 32.16 4.47
N PRO A 16 23.45 30.83 4.42
CA PRO A 16 22.85 29.99 3.41
C PRO A 16 21.42 29.63 3.82
N LEU A 17 20.46 30.17 3.07
CA LEU A 17 19.14 29.58 2.87
C LEU A 17 19.34 28.18 2.26
N GLY A 18 19.25 27.13 3.08
CA GLY A 18 19.42 25.77 2.62
C GLY A 18 18.70 24.78 3.52
N SER A 19 17.37 24.71 3.42
CA SER A 19 16.55 23.63 4.01
C SER A 19 15.12 23.56 3.46
N TYR A 20 14.81 23.98 2.22
CA TYR A 20 13.44 23.87 1.69
C TYR A 20 13.41 23.74 0.17
N ALA A 21 13.88 22.60 -0.37
CA ALA A 21 13.60 22.18 -1.74
C ALA A 21 14.08 20.73 -1.93
N GLN A 22 13.31 19.75 -1.46
CA GLN A 22 13.64 18.34 -1.72
C GLN A 22 12.92 17.76 -2.95
N TYR A 23 12.09 18.55 -3.65
CA TYR A 23 11.44 18.15 -4.89
C TYR A 23 11.45 19.30 -5.90
N ALA A 24 12.66 19.68 -6.34
CA ALA A 24 12.97 20.37 -7.60
C ALA A 24 14.47 20.74 -7.59
N SER A 25 15.38 19.76 -7.68
CA SER A 25 16.75 20.09 -8.06
C SER A 25 16.78 20.31 -9.56
N SER A 26 16.97 21.56 -9.99
CA SER A 26 17.19 21.95 -11.40
C SER A 26 18.57 21.51 -11.92
N SER A 27 19.07 20.32 -11.54
CA SER A 27 20.30 19.80 -12.13
C SER A 27 20.01 19.56 -13.61
N LYS A 28 20.72 20.29 -14.49
CA LYS A 28 20.64 20.17 -15.96
C LYS A 28 21.08 18.79 -16.51
N THR A 29 21.30 17.82 -15.63
CA THR A 29 21.54 16.42 -15.97
C THR A 29 20.29 15.64 -15.60
N PRO A 30 19.63 14.93 -16.54
CA PRO A 30 18.59 13.97 -16.19
C PRO A 30 19.18 12.98 -15.19
N LYS A 31 18.60 12.93 -13.98
CA LYS A 31 18.89 11.87 -13.03
C LYS A 31 18.37 10.57 -13.64
N LYS A 32 19.19 9.52 -13.70
CA LYS A 32 18.73 8.20 -14.15
C LYS A 32 17.70 7.67 -13.16
N ALA A 33 16.84 6.73 -13.55
CA ALA A 33 15.86 6.14 -12.64
C ALA A 33 16.48 5.60 -11.34
N GLY A 34 17.74 5.13 -11.35
CA GLY A 34 18.50 4.71 -10.17
C GLY A 34 19.09 5.82 -9.28
N ASP A 35 19.02 7.09 -9.70
CA ASP A 35 19.53 8.25 -8.96
C ASP A 35 18.45 8.93 -8.07
N LEU A 36 17.24 8.37 -8.06
CA LEU A 36 16.14 8.83 -7.22
C LEU A 36 16.24 8.14 -5.85
N ILE A 37 16.12 8.92 -4.77
CA ILE A 37 16.09 8.35 -3.40
C ILE A 37 14.93 7.34 -3.26
N GLU A 38 13.91 7.48 -4.10
CA GLU A 38 12.75 6.60 -4.22
C GLU A 38 13.03 5.22 -4.83
N SER A 39 14.17 5.03 -5.51
CA SER A 39 14.55 3.79 -6.20
C SER A 39 15.78 3.07 -5.64
N THR A 40 16.50 3.67 -4.67
CA THR A 40 17.64 3.01 -4.02
C THR A 40 17.17 1.97 -3.01
N SER A 41 17.44 0.69 -3.26
CA SER A 41 17.14 -0.40 -2.32
C SER A 41 18.38 -0.81 -1.54
N TYR A 42 18.30 -0.83 -0.20
CA TYR A 42 19.32 -1.47 0.64
C TYR A 42 19.07 -2.97 0.83
N ASN A 43 18.00 -3.50 0.24
CA ASN A 43 17.59 -4.90 0.38
C ASN A 43 17.83 -5.73 -0.89
N ASP A 44 18.53 -5.21 -1.91
CA ASP A 44 18.76 -5.98 -3.15
C ASP A 44 19.46 -7.32 -2.90
N HIS A 45 20.33 -7.40 -1.88
CA HIS A 45 20.98 -8.64 -1.45
C HIS A 45 20.02 -9.68 -0.83
N LYS A 46 18.82 -9.26 -0.40
CA LYS A 46 17.76 -10.14 0.13
C LYS A 46 16.77 -10.58 -0.94
N ARG A 47 16.85 -10.04 -2.15
CA ARG A 47 15.93 -10.34 -3.26
C ARG A 47 16.02 -11.82 -3.63
N GLY A 48 14.89 -12.52 -3.57
CA GLY A 48 14.82 -13.97 -3.84
C GLY A 48 15.29 -14.86 -2.70
N ALA A 49 15.81 -14.30 -1.59
CA ALA A 49 16.18 -15.08 -0.42
C ALA A 49 14.92 -15.59 0.32
N PRO A 50 14.93 -16.84 0.83
CA PRO A 50 13.88 -17.31 1.74
C PRO A 50 13.83 -16.44 2.99
N ARG A 51 12.62 -16.16 3.47
CA ARG A 51 12.40 -15.46 4.74
C ARG A 51 12.45 -16.42 5.91
N MET A 52 12.95 -15.98 7.05
CA MET A 52 13.00 -16.80 8.28
C MET A 52 12.05 -16.21 9.33
N LEU A 53 11.46 -17.08 10.14
CA LEU A 53 10.69 -16.67 11.31
C LEU A 53 11.65 -16.14 12.38
N GLN A 54 11.53 -14.85 12.69
CA GLN A 54 12.42 -14.12 13.60
C GLN A 54 11.88 -14.11 15.03
N TYR A 55 10.55 -13.96 15.17
CA TYR A 55 9.88 -13.81 16.46
C TYR A 55 8.75 -14.83 16.65
N LEU A 56 8.48 -15.19 17.90
CA LEU A 56 7.28 -15.92 18.31
C LEU A 56 6.48 -15.10 19.32
N PRO A 57 5.13 -15.20 19.30
CA PRO A 57 4.29 -14.59 20.32
C PRO A 57 4.42 -15.32 21.66
N SER A 58 4.51 -14.56 22.76
CA SER A 58 4.43 -15.06 24.14
C SER A 58 3.51 -14.14 24.95
N GLY A 59 2.23 -14.49 25.03
CA GLY A 59 1.22 -13.56 25.53
C GLY A 59 1.12 -12.34 24.62
N GLU A 60 1.42 -11.15 25.16
CA GLU A 60 1.43 -9.88 24.43
C GLU A 60 2.83 -9.46 23.94
N GLU A 61 3.82 -10.35 24.09
CA GLU A 61 5.23 -10.05 23.79
C GLU A 61 5.71 -10.72 22.50
N PHE A 62 6.58 -10.04 21.77
CA PHE A 62 7.39 -10.61 20.69
C PHE A 62 8.71 -11.10 21.26
N VAL A 63 9.00 -12.39 21.10
CA VAL A 63 10.19 -13.03 21.69
C VAL A 63 11.10 -13.53 20.59
N CYS A 64 12.41 -13.38 20.76
CA CYS A 64 13.41 -14.11 19.99
C CYS A 64 14.57 -14.54 20.90
N VAL A 65 15.22 -15.66 20.57
CA VAL A 65 16.44 -16.11 21.25
C VAL A 65 17.62 -16.06 20.27
N ASN A 66 18.70 -15.41 20.69
CA ASN A 66 19.92 -15.19 19.91
C ASN A 66 19.70 -14.48 18.57
N GLY A 67 18.69 -13.61 18.51
CA GLY A 67 18.41 -12.76 17.34
C GLY A 67 19.58 -11.84 16.99
N LYS A 68 19.55 -11.32 15.76
CA LYS A 68 20.67 -10.61 15.12
C LYS A 68 20.30 -9.22 14.61
N ASN A 69 19.03 -8.83 14.66
CA ASN A 69 18.58 -7.53 14.17
C ASN A 69 19.02 -6.44 15.14
N ARG A 70 19.67 -5.38 14.64
CA ARG A 70 20.27 -4.31 15.44
C ARG A 70 19.63 -2.97 15.09
N TYR A 71 19.22 -2.21 16.12
CA TYR A 71 18.58 -0.90 15.97
C TYR A 71 17.29 -0.93 15.14
N THR A 72 16.54 -2.04 15.17
CA THR A 72 15.34 -2.24 14.35
C THR A 72 14.05 -1.92 15.07
N ARG A 73 14.04 -1.71 16.40
CA ARG A 73 12.82 -1.32 17.13
C ARG A 73 13.05 -0.05 17.95
N ALA A 74 12.35 1.02 17.57
CA ALA A 74 12.34 2.25 18.33
C ALA A 74 11.42 2.15 19.56
N LEU A 75 11.88 2.69 20.69
CA LEU A 75 11.07 3.12 21.81
C LEU A 75 10.92 4.64 21.69
N TYR A 76 9.69 5.09 21.43
CA TYR A 76 9.38 6.50 21.25
C TYR A 76 9.48 7.24 22.59
N GLY A 77 10.12 8.41 22.58
CA GLY A 77 10.09 9.31 23.72
C GLY A 77 8.81 10.16 23.71
N GLY A 78 8.91 11.40 24.19
CA GLY A 78 7.86 12.40 23.96
C GLY A 78 7.56 12.64 22.48
N HIS A 79 6.62 13.53 22.17
CA HIS A 79 6.15 13.79 20.80
C HIS A 79 7.19 14.47 19.87
N THR A 80 8.45 14.58 20.27
CA THR A 80 9.55 15.09 19.45
C THR A 80 10.07 14.00 18.50
N ALA A 81 11.16 14.27 17.78
CA ALA A 81 11.82 13.26 16.97
C ALA A 81 12.72 12.31 17.80
N TRP A 82 12.91 12.59 19.10
CA TRP A 82 13.78 11.81 19.97
C TRP A 82 13.23 10.40 20.18
N ARG A 83 14.11 9.40 20.14
CA ARG A 83 13.77 8.02 20.43
C ARG A 83 15.02 7.23 20.82
N LEU A 84 14.79 6.11 21.50
CA LEU A 84 15.80 5.11 21.75
C LEU A 84 15.64 3.93 20.79
N GLU A 85 16.63 3.70 19.95
CA GLU A 85 16.72 2.52 19.10
C GLU A 85 17.22 1.31 19.90
N THR A 86 16.54 0.18 19.72
CA THR A 86 16.85 -1.11 20.35
C THR A 86 16.95 -2.22 19.29
N GLY A 87 17.52 -3.37 19.65
CA GLY A 87 17.66 -4.53 18.75
C GLY A 87 17.41 -5.84 19.47
N ASP A 88 17.72 -6.97 18.84
CA ASP A 88 17.64 -8.34 19.40
C ASP A 88 18.75 -8.64 20.41
N ARG A 89 19.73 -7.74 20.48
CA ARG A 89 20.82 -7.76 21.45
C ARG A 89 20.82 -6.44 22.21
N PRO A 90 21.34 -6.39 23.46
CA PRO A 90 21.37 -5.19 24.30
C PRO A 90 22.40 -4.16 23.81
N ILE A 91 22.12 -3.59 22.64
CA ILE A 91 22.83 -2.46 22.04
C ILE A 91 21.82 -1.40 21.62
N PHE A 92 22.16 -0.14 21.85
CA PHE A 92 21.21 0.94 21.77
C PHE A 92 21.76 2.14 21.00
N ALA A 93 20.87 2.98 20.50
CA ALA A 93 21.25 4.29 20.01
C ALA A 93 20.18 5.33 20.32
N THR A 94 20.57 6.55 20.69
CA THR A 94 19.64 7.68 20.68
C THR A 94 19.62 8.29 19.30
N TYR A 95 18.42 8.54 18.79
CA TYR A 95 18.28 9.43 17.65
C TYR A 95 17.92 10.83 18.12
N VAL A 96 18.80 11.78 17.81
CA VAL A 96 18.56 13.21 17.93
C VAL A 96 19.16 13.82 16.67
N LYS A 97 18.34 14.45 15.82
CA LYS A 97 18.70 15.00 14.48
C LYS A 97 20.21 14.98 14.15
N ASN A 98 20.99 15.90 14.72
CA ASN A 98 22.43 16.05 14.41
C ASN A 98 23.37 15.48 15.48
N ASP A 99 22.84 14.88 16.55
CA ASP A 99 23.59 14.40 17.70
C ASP A 99 23.16 12.99 18.12
N CYS A 100 23.11 12.05 17.16
CA CYS A 100 22.79 10.66 17.49
C CYS A 100 23.96 9.99 18.24
N ARG A 101 23.65 9.16 19.23
CA ARG A 101 24.64 8.41 20.03
C ARG A 101 24.48 6.91 19.89
N ASN A 102 25.59 6.20 19.78
CA ASN A 102 25.67 4.76 20.00
C ASN A 102 25.94 4.49 21.49
N ILE A 103 25.25 3.52 22.07
CA ILE A 103 25.35 3.17 23.49
C ILE A 103 25.61 1.67 23.62
N ARG A 104 26.74 1.31 24.26
CA ARG A 104 27.18 -0.08 24.45
C ARG A 104 27.46 -0.38 25.91
N PHE A 105 27.09 -1.57 26.35
CA PHE A 105 27.21 -2.01 27.74
C PHE A 105 28.26 -3.14 27.81
N ARG A 106 29.17 -3.07 28.78
CA ARG A 106 30.18 -4.10 29.05
C ARG A 106 30.14 -4.48 30.52
N LEU A 107 30.05 -5.77 30.79
CA LEU A 107 30.15 -6.29 32.15
C LEU A 107 31.61 -6.65 32.45
N HIS A 108 32.15 -6.07 33.52
CA HIS A 108 33.48 -6.36 34.05
C HIS A 108 33.34 -7.24 35.29
N LEU A 109 33.94 -8.42 35.26
CA LEU A 109 34.01 -9.33 36.39
C LEU A 109 35.23 -9.02 37.28
N PRO A 110 35.21 -9.41 38.56
CA PRO A 110 36.34 -9.21 39.48
C PRO A 110 37.66 -9.85 39.04
N ASP A 111 37.61 -10.88 38.19
CA ASP A 111 38.77 -11.60 37.67
C ASP A 111 39.41 -10.93 36.43
N GLY A 112 38.85 -9.80 35.98
CA GLY A 112 39.31 -9.04 34.81
C GLY A 112 38.63 -9.44 33.49
N THR A 113 37.71 -10.39 33.50
CA THR A 113 36.90 -10.74 32.31
C THR A 113 35.99 -9.57 31.93
N VAL A 114 35.95 -9.23 30.63
CA VAL A 114 35.08 -8.18 30.07
C VAL A 114 34.19 -8.79 29.01
N THR A 115 32.87 -8.69 29.19
CA THR A 115 31.87 -9.20 28.24
C THR A 115 31.04 -8.04 27.71
N PRO A 116 31.13 -7.69 26.41
CA PRO A 116 30.14 -6.84 25.75
C PRO A 116 28.78 -7.53 25.80
N LEU A 117 27.76 -6.86 26.33
CA LEU A 117 26.46 -7.51 26.55
C LEU A 117 25.80 -7.95 25.24
N GLU A 118 26.08 -7.25 24.14
CA GLU A 118 25.60 -7.58 22.80
C GLU A 118 26.23 -8.82 22.18
N GLU A 119 27.36 -9.28 22.72
CA GLU A 119 28.14 -10.44 22.26
C GLU A 119 27.97 -11.68 23.15
N THR A 120 27.05 -11.62 24.13
CA THR A 120 26.76 -12.73 25.05
C THR A 120 26.39 -14.03 24.32
N ASP A 121 26.86 -15.17 24.84
CA ASP A 121 26.60 -16.48 24.23
C ASP A 121 25.10 -16.83 24.13
N TRP A 122 24.29 -16.38 25.09
CA TRP A 122 22.83 -16.58 25.08
C TRP A 122 22.09 -15.29 25.47
N CYS A 123 21.11 -14.92 24.63
CA CYS A 123 20.25 -13.75 24.83
C CYS A 123 18.81 -14.07 24.41
N GLU A 124 17.87 -14.01 25.33
CA GLU A 124 16.44 -13.92 25.01
C GLU A 124 16.02 -12.45 25.02
N ALA A 125 15.55 -11.94 23.89
CA ALA A 125 15.03 -10.59 23.76
C ALA A 125 13.51 -10.61 23.65
N ARG A 126 12.86 -9.73 24.41
CA ARG A 126 11.42 -9.55 24.44
C ARG A 126 11.09 -8.10 24.12
N TYR A 127 10.19 -7.89 23.17
CA TYR A 127 9.50 -6.61 22.99
C TYR A 127 8.06 -6.76 23.48
N ASN A 128 7.77 -6.06 24.56
CA ASN A 128 6.42 -5.77 25.00
C ASN A 128 6.16 -4.31 24.58
N PRO A 129 5.05 -3.94 23.93
CA PRO A 129 4.86 -2.58 23.44
C PRO A 129 5.28 -1.47 24.43
N GLY A 130 6.28 -0.67 24.01
CA GLY A 130 6.87 0.40 24.84
C GLY A 130 8.06 -0.01 25.72
N THR A 131 8.39 -1.31 25.81
CA THR A 131 9.47 -1.86 26.65
C THR A 131 10.33 -2.86 25.88
N ARG A 132 11.66 -2.80 26.06
CA ARG A 132 12.56 -3.86 25.58
C ARG A 132 13.25 -4.53 26.75
N THR A 133 13.22 -5.86 26.80
CA THR A 133 13.86 -6.64 27.87
C THR A 133 14.76 -7.71 27.28
N TYR A 134 15.87 -7.98 27.95
CA TYR A 134 16.86 -8.99 27.59
C TYR A 134 17.14 -9.85 28.82
N ALA A 135 17.18 -11.17 28.64
CA ALA A 135 17.77 -12.10 29.60
C ALA A 135 19.06 -12.66 29.00
N LEU A 136 20.17 -12.52 29.72
CA LEU A 136 21.51 -12.79 29.22
C LEU A 136 22.19 -13.87 30.08
N LYS A 137 22.93 -14.75 29.40
CA LYS A 137 23.88 -15.68 30.02
C LYS A 137 25.13 -15.77 29.15
N ASP A 138 26.27 -15.98 29.80
CA ASP A 138 27.55 -16.13 29.13
C ASP A 138 28.38 -17.22 29.80
N LYS A 139 29.13 -18.01 29.02
CA LYS A 139 29.98 -19.06 29.57
C LYS A 139 31.05 -18.53 30.53
N ALA A 140 31.44 -17.26 30.37
CA ALA A 140 32.47 -16.63 31.18
C ALA A 140 31.97 -16.17 32.56
N TRP A 141 30.66 -16.16 32.81
CA TRP A 141 30.09 -15.67 34.08
C TRP A 141 29.92 -16.75 35.15
N GLY A 142 29.94 -18.03 34.74
CA GLY A 142 29.61 -19.18 35.59
C GLY A 142 28.17 -19.67 35.39
N GLU A 143 27.93 -20.96 35.64
CA GLU A 143 26.70 -21.65 35.22
C GLU A 143 25.39 -21.06 35.79
N ASN A 144 25.45 -20.53 37.01
CA ASN A 144 24.28 -19.95 37.70
C ASN A 144 24.14 -18.45 37.46
N CYS A 145 25.08 -17.81 36.77
CA CYS A 145 25.04 -16.36 36.59
C CYS A 145 24.10 -15.96 35.45
N SER A 146 23.36 -14.87 35.67
CA SER A 146 22.46 -14.30 34.67
C SER A 146 22.29 -12.80 34.87
N LEU A 147 22.00 -12.10 33.78
CA LEU A 147 21.74 -10.66 33.81
C LEU A 147 20.47 -10.36 33.02
N LYS A 148 19.54 -9.64 33.63
CA LYS A 148 18.39 -9.04 32.98
C LYS A 148 18.69 -7.57 32.71
N VAL A 149 18.39 -7.12 31.49
CA VAL A 149 18.42 -5.70 31.11
C VAL A 149 17.04 -5.33 30.62
N SER A 150 16.45 -4.28 31.17
CA SER A 150 15.15 -3.79 30.73
C SER A 150 15.19 -2.29 30.52
N VAL A 151 14.59 -1.80 29.44
CA VAL A 151 14.66 -0.38 29.06
C VAL A 151 13.32 0.16 28.59
N LEU A 152 13.06 1.41 28.99
CA LEU A 152 11.88 2.20 28.69
C LEU A 152 12.31 3.63 28.31
N ALA A 153 11.55 4.25 27.41
CA ALA A 153 11.64 5.68 27.11
C ALA A 153 10.54 6.44 27.84
N SER A 154 10.75 7.73 28.15
CA SER A 154 9.70 8.59 28.70
C SER A 154 8.74 9.02 27.61
N LEU A 155 7.43 8.86 27.84
CA LEU A 155 6.38 9.35 26.93
C LEU A 155 6.23 10.88 26.92
N THR A 156 6.94 11.59 27.80
CA THR A 156 6.81 13.05 27.94
C THR A 156 8.14 13.80 27.86
N GLU A 157 9.28 13.10 27.92
CA GLU A 157 10.61 13.71 27.96
C GLU A 157 11.58 12.97 27.03
N GLU A 158 12.63 13.67 26.58
CA GLU A 158 13.71 13.11 25.77
C GLU A 158 14.71 12.33 26.65
N MET A 159 14.26 11.21 27.23
CA MET A 159 15.07 10.36 28.10
C MET A 159 14.69 8.88 28.02
N ALA A 160 15.61 8.02 28.45
CA ALA A 160 15.37 6.59 28.69
C ALA A 160 16.06 6.12 29.98
N VAL A 161 15.50 5.07 30.60
CA VAL A 161 16.05 4.44 31.80
C VAL A 161 16.20 2.94 31.56
N TRP A 162 17.40 2.43 31.85
CA TRP A 162 17.70 1.01 31.92
C TRP A 162 17.68 0.56 33.38
N GLU A 163 17.01 -0.57 33.64
CA GLU A 163 17.18 -1.38 34.83
C GLU A 163 18.04 -2.59 34.47
N LEU A 164 19.09 -2.83 35.25
CA LEU A 164 19.92 -4.03 35.19
C LEU A 164 19.82 -4.78 36.51
N SER A 165 19.46 -6.06 36.45
CA SER A 165 19.33 -6.91 37.64
C SER A 165 19.68 -8.36 37.34
N GLY A 166 20.25 -9.08 38.30
CA GLY A 166 20.61 -10.47 38.07
C GLY A 166 21.48 -11.10 39.14
N GLU A 167 21.75 -12.38 38.96
CA GLU A 167 22.66 -13.16 39.80
C GLU A 167 24.05 -13.10 39.17
N LEU A 168 24.93 -12.24 39.73
CA LEU A 168 26.29 -12.01 39.23
C LEU A 168 27.31 -12.19 40.36
N PRO A 169 28.58 -12.48 40.04
CA PRO A 169 29.65 -12.50 41.03
C PRO A 169 29.76 -11.18 41.79
N ALA A 170 30.03 -11.24 43.10
CA ALA A 170 30.19 -10.05 43.92
C ALA A 170 31.36 -9.18 43.42
N GLY A 171 31.12 -7.87 43.23
CA GLY A 171 32.13 -6.93 42.75
C GLY A 171 32.13 -6.69 41.24
N CYS A 172 31.13 -7.17 40.50
CA CYS A 172 30.95 -6.81 39.09
C CYS A 172 30.71 -5.30 38.91
N GLU A 173 31.23 -4.77 37.80
CA GLU A 173 31.06 -3.39 37.37
C GLU A 173 30.46 -3.35 35.97
N LEU A 174 29.45 -2.50 35.75
CA LEU A 174 28.93 -2.17 34.43
C LEU A 174 29.71 -0.97 33.88
N GLU A 175 30.28 -1.12 32.70
CA GLU A 175 30.83 -0.03 31.90
C GLU A 175 29.86 0.29 30.75
N VAL A 176 29.45 1.56 30.65
CA VAL A 176 28.58 2.06 29.59
C VAL A 176 29.34 3.06 28.74
N LEU A 177 29.43 2.77 27.44
CA LEU A 177 30.12 3.59 26.46
C LEU A 177 29.11 4.40 25.64
N ASN A 178 29.33 5.70 25.54
CA ASN A 178 28.59 6.63 24.71
C ASN A 178 29.50 7.13 23.59
N SER A 179 29.18 6.77 22.35
CA SER A 179 30.00 7.05 21.17
C SER A 179 29.20 7.80 20.10
N PRO A 180 29.85 8.54 19.20
CA PRO A 180 29.20 8.97 17.96
C PRO A 180 28.80 7.75 17.13
N ILE A 181 27.76 7.90 16.32
CA ILE A 181 27.35 6.86 15.36
C ILE A 181 28.25 6.85 14.11
N ARG A 182 28.29 5.72 13.41
CA ARG A 182 29.08 5.45 12.20
C ARG A 182 28.72 6.41 11.08
N ARG A 183 27.43 6.62 10.85
CA ARG A 183 26.92 7.53 9.81
C ARG A 183 26.58 8.89 10.39
N LYS A 184 27.41 9.90 10.11
CA LYS A 184 27.16 11.28 10.55
C LYS A 184 25.90 11.92 9.93
N LYS A 185 25.46 11.43 8.76
CA LYS A 185 24.27 11.93 8.06
C LYS A 185 23.35 10.76 7.72
N LEU A 186 22.12 10.84 8.18
CA LEU A 186 21.05 9.88 7.94
C LEU A 186 20.08 10.48 6.90
N SER A 187 19.68 9.69 5.91
CA SER A 187 18.84 10.14 4.79
C SER A 187 17.36 10.15 5.15
N ARG A 188 16.93 9.15 5.93
CA ARG A 188 15.57 8.97 6.44
C ARG A 188 15.61 8.66 7.93
N SER A 189 16.41 9.43 8.67
CA SER A 189 16.49 9.36 10.12
C SER A 189 16.96 8.01 10.68
N GLY A 190 17.68 7.20 9.89
CA GLY A 190 18.15 5.87 10.31
C GLY A 190 17.06 4.80 10.22
N ASP A 191 16.04 5.03 9.37
CA ASP A 191 14.94 4.07 9.24
C ASP A 191 15.34 2.81 8.46
N MET A 192 14.67 1.72 8.79
CA MET A 192 14.91 0.39 8.26
C MET A 192 14.66 0.34 6.75
N GLY A 193 15.61 -0.21 6.00
CA GLY A 193 15.55 -0.34 4.54
C GLY A 193 15.71 0.98 3.75
N ALA A 194 15.63 2.12 4.43
CA ALA A 194 15.76 3.45 3.83
C ALA A 194 17.11 4.14 4.10
N ASP A 195 17.79 3.76 5.18
CA ASP A 195 19.21 4.06 5.44
C ASP A 195 20.03 2.76 5.50
N PRO A 196 21.36 2.81 5.24
CA PRO A 196 22.20 1.61 5.25
C PRO A 196 22.15 0.85 6.61
N PRO A 197 22.15 -0.49 6.60
CA PRO A 197 22.26 -1.28 7.82
C PRO A 197 23.47 -0.89 8.67
N GLY A 198 23.29 -0.88 10.00
CA GLY A 198 24.34 -0.52 10.95
C GLY A 198 24.75 0.96 10.91
N CYS A 199 23.88 1.86 10.42
CA CYS A 199 24.16 3.30 10.45
C CYS A 199 24.36 3.86 11.89
N PHE A 200 23.74 3.23 12.88
CA PHE A 200 23.84 3.53 14.31
C PHE A 200 24.99 2.82 15.04
N GLU A 201 25.78 1.99 14.36
CA GLU A 201 27.00 1.41 14.96
C GLU A 201 27.96 2.49 15.45
N PRO A 202 28.89 2.22 16.38
CA PRO A 202 29.86 3.23 16.80
C PRO A 202 30.74 3.68 15.63
N ALA A 203 31.20 4.93 15.70
CA ALA A 203 32.16 5.47 14.75
C ALA A 203 33.43 4.61 14.66
N GLU A 204 33.92 4.39 13.43
CA GLU A 204 35.06 3.51 13.16
C GLU A 204 36.39 4.07 13.68
N ASP A 205 36.45 5.37 14.00
CA ASP A 205 37.61 6.02 14.59
C ASP A 205 37.83 5.67 16.08
N GLY A 206 36.91 4.90 16.68
CA GLY A 206 37.00 4.46 18.06
C GLY A 206 36.65 5.53 19.10
N THR A 207 36.10 6.68 18.69
CA THR A 207 35.76 7.77 19.60
C THR A 207 34.73 7.34 20.64
N VAL A 208 35.05 7.60 21.91
CA VAL A 208 34.12 7.48 23.05
C VAL A 208 34.01 8.86 23.69
N LEU A 209 32.80 9.40 23.73
CA LEU A 209 32.52 10.73 24.28
C LEU A 209 32.36 10.69 25.80
N GLN A 210 31.82 9.59 26.32
CA GLN A 210 31.63 9.38 27.74
C GLN A 210 31.73 7.89 28.06
N THR A 211 32.43 7.58 29.15
CA THR A 211 32.43 6.26 29.78
C THR A 211 31.82 6.41 31.18
N LEU A 212 30.71 5.74 31.44
CA LEU A 212 30.10 5.64 32.76
C LEU A 212 30.44 4.28 33.35
N LYS A 213 30.89 4.25 34.62
CA LYS A 213 31.19 3.01 35.35
C LYS A 213 30.33 2.96 36.60
N CYS A 214 29.58 1.87 36.75
CA CYS A 214 28.61 1.67 37.82
C CYS A 214 28.86 0.31 38.49
N ARG A 215 28.96 0.28 39.81
CA ARG A 215 29.04 -0.99 40.55
C ARG A 215 27.64 -1.51 40.83
N PHE A 216 27.46 -2.82 40.77
CA PHE A 216 26.18 -3.41 41.15
C PHE A 216 25.93 -3.21 42.66
N PRO A 217 24.78 -2.63 43.05
CA PRO A 217 24.43 -2.45 44.45
C PRO A 217 24.08 -3.78 45.13
N ALA A 218 24.03 -3.77 46.47
CA ALA A 218 23.81 -4.98 47.26
C ALA A 218 22.41 -5.61 47.08
N ASP A 219 21.42 -4.80 46.68
CA ASP A 219 20.07 -5.28 46.34
C ASP A 219 20.00 -5.87 44.91
N GLY A 220 21.08 -5.75 44.13
CA GLY A 220 21.20 -6.31 42.79
C GLY A 220 20.54 -5.51 41.68
N HIS A 221 19.97 -4.32 41.95
CA HIS A 221 19.29 -3.50 40.93
C HIS A 221 20.07 -2.21 40.62
N LEU A 222 20.66 -2.15 39.43
CA LEU A 222 21.37 -0.97 38.93
C LEU A 222 20.49 -0.22 37.92
N TYR A 223 20.42 1.11 38.06
CA TYR A 223 19.68 1.98 37.15
C TYR A 223 20.60 2.96 36.43
N VAL A 224 20.51 2.99 35.10
CA VAL A 224 21.24 3.93 34.24
C VAL A 224 20.23 4.75 33.45
N GLY A 225 20.42 6.05 33.38
CA GLY A 225 19.59 6.96 32.59
C GLY A 225 20.38 7.62 31.47
N ILE A 226 19.67 8.00 30.40
CA ILE A 226 20.16 8.96 29.41
C ILE A 226 19.19 10.12 29.28
N SER A 227 19.71 11.34 29.32
CA SER A 227 18.97 12.56 29.00
C SER A 227 19.94 13.59 28.44
N GLY A 228 19.53 14.33 27.39
CA GLY A 228 20.42 15.25 26.69
C GLY A 228 21.68 14.58 26.13
N ASN A 229 21.59 13.30 25.75
CA ASN A 229 22.71 12.45 25.34
C ASN A 229 23.82 12.25 26.38
N GLU A 230 23.56 12.54 27.65
CA GLU A 230 24.46 12.24 28.76
C GLU A 230 23.98 11.03 29.55
N LEU A 231 24.87 10.08 29.81
CA LEU A 231 24.61 8.91 30.65
C LEU A 231 24.86 9.22 32.12
N LYS A 232 23.97 8.76 33.00
CA LYS A 232 24.14 8.91 34.46
C LYS A 232 23.63 7.68 35.19
N GLU A 233 24.28 7.33 36.29
CA GLU A 233 23.71 6.40 37.27
C GLU A 233 22.55 7.10 38.00
N ILE A 234 21.38 6.45 38.03
CA ILE A 234 20.21 6.99 38.73
C ILE A 234 20.15 6.35 40.11
N ARG A 235 20.57 7.11 41.13
CA ARG A 235 20.40 6.70 42.54
C ARG A 235 18.91 6.60 42.86
N ASP A 236 18.50 5.53 43.53
CA ASP A 236 17.10 5.24 43.85
C ASP A 236 16.17 5.20 42.60
N GLY A 237 16.72 4.82 41.44
CA GLY A 237 16.03 4.85 40.15
C GLY A 237 14.80 3.97 40.00
N GLY A 238 14.55 3.06 40.96
CA GLY A 238 13.39 2.17 40.94
C GLY A 238 12.05 2.92 40.88
N VAL A 239 11.91 4.06 41.58
CA VAL A 239 10.67 4.85 41.53
C VAL A 239 10.42 5.44 40.14
N GLN A 240 11.46 6.02 39.53
CA GLN A 240 11.36 6.59 38.19
C GLN A 240 11.07 5.51 37.14
N TYR A 241 11.79 4.39 37.22
CA TYR A 241 11.60 3.27 36.33
C TYR A 241 10.18 2.67 36.41
N LEU A 242 9.65 2.49 37.62
CA LEU A 242 8.27 2.01 37.82
C LEU A 242 7.23 3.01 37.29
N ALA A 243 7.45 4.31 37.44
CA ALA A 243 6.56 5.33 36.89
C ALA A 243 6.53 5.28 35.35
N LEU A 244 7.70 5.15 34.70
CA LEU A 244 7.80 4.98 33.25
C LEU A 244 7.14 3.68 32.78
N GLN A 245 7.40 2.58 33.49
CA GLN A 245 6.81 1.29 33.16
C GLN A 245 5.28 1.34 33.23
N LYS A 246 4.74 1.98 34.27
CA LYS A 246 3.30 2.19 34.41
C LYS A 246 2.74 3.03 33.26
N ALA A 247 3.38 4.14 32.89
CA ALA A 247 2.93 5.00 31.80
C ALA A 247 2.95 4.27 30.44
N CYS A 248 4.03 3.53 30.13
CA CYS A 248 4.09 2.71 28.91
C CYS A 248 3.01 1.63 28.90
N ARG A 249 2.75 0.97 30.03
CA ARG A 249 1.70 -0.03 30.15
C ARG A 249 0.32 0.58 29.96
N GLU A 250 0.01 1.72 30.59
CA GLU A 250 -1.27 2.43 30.41
C GLU A 250 -1.51 2.85 28.95
N LEU A 251 -0.44 3.22 28.22
CA LEU A 251 -0.52 3.47 26.78
C LEU A 251 -0.82 2.19 25.99
N ALA A 252 -0.05 1.11 26.22
CA ALA A 252 -0.20 -0.15 25.50
C ALA A 252 -1.56 -0.82 25.77
N GLU A 253 -2.04 -0.79 27.02
CA GLU A 253 -3.31 -1.42 27.43
C GLU A 253 -4.57 -0.67 26.95
N ARG A 254 -4.41 0.45 26.23
CA ARG A 254 -5.55 1.13 25.58
C ARG A 254 -6.31 0.20 24.65
N ILE A 255 -5.61 -0.69 23.95
CA ILE A 255 -6.23 -1.77 23.19
C ILE A 255 -5.71 -3.09 23.73
N ARG A 256 -6.61 -3.90 24.30
CA ARG A 256 -6.30 -5.28 24.72
C ARG A 256 -7.14 -6.26 23.94
N ILE A 257 -6.50 -7.32 23.48
CA ILE A 257 -7.10 -8.31 22.60
C ILE A 257 -6.74 -9.69 23.11
N THR A 258 -7.72 -10.59 23.13
CA THR A 258 -7.47 -12.01 23.38
C THR A 258 -8.19 -12.83 22.33
N THR A 259 -7.43 -13.63 21.60
CA THR A 259 -7.92 -14.48 20.51
C THR A 259 -7.30 -15.88 20.59
N PRO A 260 -7.84 -16.86 19.84
CA PRO A 260 -7.23 -18.18 19.68
C PRO A 260 -5.94 -18.13 18.86
N ASP A 261 -5.75 -17.07 18.07
CA ASP A 261 -4.54 -16.87 17.29
C ASP A 261 -3.51 -16.04 18.07
N PRO A 262 -2.42 -16.65 18.56
CA PRO A 262 -1.48 -15.97 19.44
C PRO A 262 -0.76 -14.80 18.76
N TYR A 263 -0.72 -14.74 17.42
CA TYR A 263 -0.10 -13.63 16.69
C TYR A 263 -0.91 -12.33 16.77
N PHE A 264 -2.20 -12.39 17.08
CA PHE A 264 -3.06 -11.22 17.20
C PHE A 264 -3.06 -10.59 18.60
N ASN A 265 -2.68 -11.36 19.63
CA ASN A 265 -2.68 -10.89 21.02
C ASN A 265 -1.61 -9.81 21.30
N THR A 266 -0.67 -9.62 20.38
CA THR A 266 0.38 -8.59 20.45
C THR A 266 -0.03 -7.27 19.77
N LEU A 267 -1.07 -7.28 18.93
CA LEU A 267 -1.38 -6.16 18.03
C LEU A 267 -1.93 -4.93 18.74
N GLY A 268 -2.72 -5.10 19.80
CA GLY A 268 -3.38 -4.00 20.50
C GLY A 268 -2.37 -2.98 21.06
N GLY A 269 -1.43 -3.46 21.87
CA GLY A 269 -0.38 -2.61 22.42
C GLY A 269 0.58 -2.07 21.36
N ALA A 270 0.94 -2.88 20.36
CA ALA A 270 1.82 -2.43 19.27
C ALA A 270 1.18 -1.26 18.50
N LEU A 271 -0.12 -1.36 18.21
CA LEU A 271 -0.88 -0.31 17.53
C LEU A 271 -0.96 0.96 18.37
N ALA A 272 -1.25 0.85 19.66
CA ALA A 272 -1.35 2.01 20.56
C ALA A 272 -0.03 2.79 20.68
N VAL A 273 1.10 2.08 20.82
CA VAL A 273 2.43 2.69 20.90
C VAL A 273 2.85 3.31 19.58
N ALA A 274 2.61 2.64 18.46
CA ALA A 274 2.91 3.18 17.13
C ALA A 274 2.08 4.44 16.83
N ALA A 275 0.78 4.42 17.16
CA ALA A 275 -0.12 5.55 16.99
C ALA A 275 0.24 6.77 17.85
N ASP A 276 0.80 6.55 19.04
CA ASP A 276 1.37 7.64 19.84
C ASP A 276 2.67 8.18 19.23
N GLY A 277 3.53 7.29 18.70
CA GLY A 277 4.78 7.65 18.05
C GLY A 277 4.65 8.54 16.81
N ILE A 278 3.50 8.47 16.12
CA ILE A 278 3.16 9.35 14.98
C ILE A 278 2.41 10.62 15.40
N TRP A 279 2.11 10.85 16.68
CA TRP A 279 1.51 12.11 17.13
C TRP A 279 2.57 13.22 17.19
N GLY A 280 2.33 14.33 16.48
CA GLY A 280 3.27 15.44 16.35
C GLY A 280 3.02 16.61 17.31
N GLU A 281 4.09 17.37 17.58
CA GLU A 281 4.06 18.61 18.38
C GLU A 281 3.14 19.68 17.75
N GLU A 282 2.91 19.59 16.44
CA GLU A 282 2.00 20.47 15.72
C GLU A 282 0.52 20.23 16.03
N GLY A 283 0.20 19.18 16.80
CA GLY A 283 -1.17 18.77 17.15
C GLY A 283 -1.88 18.06 16.00
N VAL A 284 -1.14 17.25 15.24
CA VAL A 284 -1.65 16.42 14.14
C VAL A 284 -0.90 15.09 14.11
N TRP A 285 -1.53 14.04 13.57
CA TRP A 285 -0.81 12.83 13.18
C TRP A 285 0.12 13.09 12.01
N LEU A 286 1.30 12.48 12.08
CA LEU A 286 2.38 12.63 11.11
C LEU A 286 2.39 11.44 10.15
N HIS A 287 3.03 11.63 9.01
CA HIS A 287 3.10 10.60 7.97
C HIS A 287 3.94 9.37 8.35
N GLY A 288 4.86 9.50 9.32
CA GLY A 288 5.59 8.37 9.89
C GLY A 288 6.26 8.71 11.21
N ALA A 289 6.59 7.71 12.02
CA ALA A 289 7.20 7.92 13.33
C ALA A 289 8.73 8.12 13.25
N VAL A 290 9.36 7.54 12.22
CA VAL A 290 10.82 7.56 12.01
C VAL A 290 11.18 8.21 10.68
N GLY A 291 11.04 7.47 9.58
CA GLY A 291 11.06 8.03 8.23
C GLY A 291 9.81 8.88 8.01
N TRP A 292 9.93 9.93 7.18
CA TRP A 292 8.79 10.79 6.82
C TRP A 292 8.04 11.44 7.99
N ARG A 293 8.72 11.65 9.12
CA ARG A 293 8.15 12.32 10.30
C ARG A 293 7.86 13.80 10.07
N MET A 294 6.75 14.09 9.42
CA MET A 294 6.30 15.44 9.08
C MET A 294 4.76 15.50 8.92
N PRO A 295 4.16 16.68 9.10
CA PRO A 295 2.74 16.87 8.88
C PRO A 295 2.40 16.75 7.39
N LEU A 296 1.42 15.91 7.09
CA LEU A 296 0.78 15.80 5.78
C LEU A 296 -0.73 15.56 5.99
N SER A 297 -1.56 16.47 5.49
CA SER A 297 -3.02 16.34 5.58
C SER A 297 -3.51 15.08 4.87
N GLY A 298 -4.45 14.35 5.48
CA GLY A 298 -5.22 13.27 4.83
C GLY A 298 -4.50 11.95 4.57
N TRP A 299 -3.27 11.74 5.02
CA TRP A 299 -2.52 10.47 4.77
C TRP A 299 -2.90 9.34 5.73
N ARG A 300 -4.20 9.04 5.84
CA ARG A 300 -4.87 7.92 6.57
C ARG A 300 -4.53 7.73 8.05
N ALA A 301 -3.55 8.45 8.59
CA ALA A 301 -3.07 8.31 9.94
C ALA A 301 -4.13 8.72 10.97
N ALA A 302 -5.01 9.67 10.63
CA ALA A 302 -5.97 10.22 11.60
C ALA A 302 -7.07 9.24 11.98
N TYR A 303 -7.27 8.17 11.21
CA TYR A 303 -8.21 7.09 11.55
C TYR A 303 -7.96 6.48 12.94
N VAL A 304 -6.72 6.52 13.45
CA VAL A 304 -6.42 5.97 14.77
C VAL A 304 -7.03 6.77 15.92
N GLY A 305 -7.36 8.04 15.69
CA GLY A 305 -7.80 8.96 16.75
C GLY A 305 -9.00 8.41 17.51
N ASP A 306 -10.07 8.08 16.79
CA ASP A 306 -11.29 7.59 17.42
C ASP A 306 -11.20 6.12 17.83
N VAL A 307 -10.49 5.29 17.06
CA VAL A 307 -10.23 3.88 17.41
C VAL A 307 -9.55 3.75 18.78
N LEU A 308 -8.63 4.66 19.10
CA LEU A 308 -7.92 4.70 20.39
C LEU A 308 -8.62 5.55 21.46
N GLY A 309 -9.84 6.03 21.21
CA GLY A 309 -10.59 6.90 22.12
C GLY A 309 -9.94 8.27 22.35
N TRP A 310 -9.07 8.72 21.44
CA TRP A 310 -8.42 10.02 21.47
C TRP A 310 -9.22 11.09 20.72
N HIS A 311 -10.52 11.20 21.01
CA HIS A 311 -11.41 12.17 20.36
C HIS A 311 -10.92 13.63 20.48
N ASP A 312 -10.23 13.97 21.58
CA ASP A 312 -9.61 15.29 21.75
C ASP A 312 -8.43 15.52 20.79
N ARG A 313 -7.58 14.50 20.56
CA ARG A 313 -6.52 14.58 19.55
C ARG A 313 -7.13 14.63 18.15
N ALA A 314 -8.23 13.91 17.91
CA ALA A 314 -8.96 13.94 16.65
C ALA A 314 -9.48 15.34 16.34
N ARG A 315 -10.23 15.96 17.27
CA ARG A 315 -10.68 17.35 17.15
C ARG A 315 -9.51 18.32 16.95
N THR A 316 -8.43 18.15 17.71
CA THR A 316 -7.24 19.01 17.55
C THR A 316 -6.64 18.89 16.15
N HIS A 317 -6.52 17.67 15.62
CA HIS A 317 -6.02 17.42 14.26
C HIS A 317 -6.92 18.09 13.21
N PHE A 318 -8.23 17.85 13.27
CA PHE A 318 -9.19 18.41 12.33
C PHE A 318 -9.26 19.94 12.42
N ASP A 319 -9.34 20.52 13.62
CA ASP A 319 -9.35 21.98 13.80
C ASP A 319 -8.07 22.63 13.23
N ASN A 320 -6.92 21.97 13.39
CA ASN A 320 -5.64 22.47 12.90
C ASN A 320 -5.52 22.48 11.38
N TYR A 321 -6.06 21.47 10.70
CA TYR A 321 -6.11 21.44 9.23
C TYR A 321 -7.27 22.27 8.66
N ALA A 322 -8.38 22.38 9.38
CA ALA A 322 -9.46 23.30 9.04
C ALA A 322 -8.97 24.75 8.97
N ALA A 323 -8.11 25.15 9.90
CA ALA A 323 -7.43 26.44 9.89
C ALA A 323 -6.45 26.64 8.70
N SER A 324 -6.18 25.59 7.92
CA SER A 324 -5.40 25.64 6.67
C SER A 324 -6.25 25.71 5.42
N GLN A 325 -7.58 25.70 5.53
CA GLN A 325 -8.46 25.85 4.37
C GLN A 325 -8.40 27.28 3.82
N VAL A 326 -8.30 27.38 2.50
CA VAL A 326 -8.34 28.64 1.77
C VAL A 326 -9.79 29.12 1.67
N THR A 327 -10.07 30.34 2.11
CA THR A 327 -11.44 30.91 2.14
C THR A 327 -11.58 32.27 1.44
N GLU A 328 -10.47 32.95 1.14
CA GLU A 328 -10.45 34.32 0.60
C GLU A 328 -9.79 34.45 -0.77
N VAL A 329 -9.51 33.33 -1.45
CA VAL A 329 -8.92 33.28 -2.80
C VAL A 329 -9.95 32.72 -3.78
N PRO A 330 -10.76 33.58 -4.44
CA PRO A 330 -11.72 33.10 -5.44
C PRO A 330 -11.01 32.47 -6.63
N ASN A 331 -11.70 31.56 -7.32
CA ASN A 331 -11.23 31.03 -8.61
C ASN A 331 -11.32 32.14 -9.67
N THR A 332 -10.18 32.65 -10.12
CA THR A 332 -10.08 33.74 -11.12
C THR A 332 -9.40 33.31 -12.42
N ILE A 333 -8.76 32.13 -12.42
CA ILE A 333 -8.09 31.54 -13.59
C ILE A 333 -8.89 30.30 -13.96
N SER A 334 -9.47 30.28 -15.17
CA SER A 334 -10.26 29.15 -15.63
C SER A 334 -9.41 27.90 -15.92
N HIS A 335 -10.08 26.76 -16.06
CA HIS A 335 -9.48 25.58 -16.67
C HIS A 335 -9.04 25.84 -18.13
N PRO A 336 -8.06 25.08 -18.66
CA PRO A 336 -7.12 24.24 -17.92
C PRO A 336 -5.97 25.10 -17.35
N ALA A 337 -5.62 24.89 -16.07
CA ALA A 337 -4.57 25.67 -15.38
C ALA A 337 -3.29 24.84 -15.15
N GLN A 338 -2.77 24.19 -16.20
CA GLN A 338 -1.58 23.32 -16.14
C GLN A 338 -0.25 24.11 -16.10
N ASP A 339 0.77 23.53 -15.45
CA ASP A 339 2.10 24.12 -15.28
C ASP A 339 3.00 23.83 -16.50
N SER A 340 3.27 24.86 -17.31
CA SER A 340 4.13 24.73 -18.48
C SER A 340 5.62 24.50 -18.15
N ALA A 341 6.08 24.92 -16.97
CA ALA A 341 7.46 24.67 -16.52
C ALA A 341 7.67 23.21 -16.12
N LEU A 342 6.57 22.50 -15.82
CA LEU A 342 6.55 21.09 -15.47
C LEU A 342 5.83 20.28 -16.56
N ALA A 343 6.10 20.65 -17.81
CA ALA A 343 5.69 19.92 -19.00
C ALA A 343 4.18 19.61 -19.08
N LEU A 344 3.34 20.46 -18.48
CA LEU A 344 1.88 20.33 -18.43
C LEU A 344 1.39 19.06 -17.72
N ALA A 345 2.20 18.46 -16.84
CA ALA A 345 1.85 17.21 -16.16
C ALA A 345 0.92 17.40 -14.94
N ARG A 346 0.82 18.63 -14.42
CA ARG A 346 0.06 18.97 -13.21
C ARG A 346 -0.31 20.45 -13.17
N SER A 347 -1.22 20.82 -12.27
CA SER A 347 -1.68 22.20 -12.05
C SER A 347 -0.54 23.17 -11.71
N ALA A 348 -0.60 24.37 -12.30
CA ALA A 348 0.25 25.50 -11.97
C ALA A 348 -0.03 25.99 -10.55
N LYS A 349 1.04 26.14 -9.75
CA LYS A 349 1.00 26.67 -8.37
C LYS A 349 0.82 28.19 -8.36
N ILE A 350 -0.38 28.65 -8.71
CA ILE A 350 -0.76 30.06 -8.81
C ILE A 350 -2.09 30.25 -8.07
N TRP A 351 -2.17 31.23 -7.17
CA TRP A 351 -3.41 31.51 -6.43
C TRP A 351 -4.50 31.95 -7.40
N GLY A 352 -5.70 31.43 -7.22
CA GLY A 352 -6.84 31.70 -8.08
C GLY A 352 -7.00 30.74 -9.25
N THR A 353 -6.13 29.73 -9.42
CA THR A 353 -6.46 28.57 -10.27
C THR A 353 -7.53 27.71 -9.59
N PRO A 354 -8.18 26.78 -10.33
CA PRO A 354 -9.20 25.92 -9.75
C PRO A 354 -8.67 25.19 -8.50
N GLN A 355 -7.49 24.55 -8.61
CA GLN A 355 -6.85 23.80 -7.52
C GLN A 355 -6.53 24.71 -6.34
N TYR A 356 -5.96 25.89 -6.59
CA TYR A 356 -5.48 26.80 -5.55
C TYR A 356 -6.43 27.98 -5.35
N SER A 357 -7.67 27.65 -4.97
CA SER A 357 -8.76 28.58 -4.67
C SER A 357 -9.57 28.11 -3.46
N ASN A 358 -10.63 28.85 -3.12
CA ASN A 358 -11.51 28.58 -1.98
C ASN A 358 -11.94 27.11 -1.86
N GLY A 359 -11.65 26.51 -0.71
CA GLY A 359 -11.92 25.10 -0.38
C GLY A 359 -10.68 24.22 -0.32
N TYR A 360 -9.58 24.64 -0.96
CA TYR A 360 -8.29 23.95 -0.88
C TYR A 360 -7.73 23.92 0.55
N ILE A 361 -7.33 22.76 1.08
CA ILE A 361 -6.66 22.64 2.37
C ILE A 361 -5.14 22.54 2.13
N CYS A 362 -4.40 23.49 2.69
CA CYS A 362 -2.95 23.53 2.54
C CYS A 362 -2.26 22.45 3.38
N ARG A 363 -1.10 21.96 2.89
CA ARG A 363 -0.36 20.80 3.44
C ARG A 363 -0.03 20.88 4.94
N ASN A 364 0.33 22.05 5.44
CA ASN A 364 0.77 22.23 6.82
C ASN A 364 -0.37 22.80 7.68
N PRO A 365 -0.54 22.35 8.93
CA PRO A 365 -1.61 22.83 9.80
C PRO A 365 -1.50 24.33 10.10
N ARG A 366 -2.65 25.00 10.24
CA ARG A 366 -2.83 26.44 10.50
C ARG A 366 -2.16 27.37 9.49
N ARG A 367 -2.00 26.94 8.23
CA ARG A 367 -1.35 27.72 7.17
C ARG A 367 -2.15 27.66 5.88
N ASN A 368 -3.09 28.57 5.69
CA ASN A 368 -3.92 28.66 4.48
C ASN A 368 -3.24 29.35 3.26
N ASN A 369 -1.92 29.51 3.28
CA ASN A 369 -1.17 30.22 2.25
C ASN A 369 0.01 29.40 1.68
N GLN A 370 -0.04 28.06 1.81
CA GLN A 370 1.04 27.18 1.37
C GLN A 370 0.53 26.07 0.44
N MET A 371 0.68 26.30 -0.86
CA MET A 371 0.31 25.35 -1.91
C MET A 371 1.08 24.03 -1.85
N HIS A 372 0.36 22.95 -2.15
CA HIS A 372 0.90 21.62 -2.37
C HIS A 372 0.22 20.93 -3.57
N HIS A 373 0.86 19.91 -4.14
CA HIS A 373 0.39 19.26 -5.35
C HIS A 373 -0.73 18.23 -5.15
N TYR A 374 -1.04 17.86 -3.90
CA TYR A 374 -1.99 16.79 -3.64
C TYR A 374 -3.40 17.33 -3.43
N ASP A 375 -4.40 16.56 -3.86
CA ASP A 375 -5.73 16.60 -3.28
C ASP A 375 -5.88 15.55 -2.17
N MET A 376 -5.19 15.78 -1.05
CA MET A 376 -5.49 15.01 0.16
C MET A 376 -6.62 15.66 0.98
N ASN A 377 -7.37 16.60 0.40
CA ASN A 377 -8.55 17.14 1.05
C ASN A 377 -9.62 16.05 1.14
N LEU A 378 -9.79 15.27 0.06
CA LEU A 378 -10.73 14.14 0.02
C LEU A 378 -10.52 13.18 1.20
N CYS A 379 -9.29 12.69 1.40
CA CYS A 379 -8.99 11.77 2.48
C CYS A 379 -9.18 12.40 3.86
N TYR A 380 -8.75 13.66 4.05
CA TYR A 380 -8.96 14.40 5.29
C TYR A 380 -10.46 14.55 5.64
N ILE A 381 -11.29 14.80 4.63
CA ILE A 381 -12.73 14.95 4.82
C ILE A 381 -13.35 13.59 5.14
N ASP A 382 -12.93 12.50 4.50
CA ASP A 382 -13.40 11.16 4.86
C ASP A 382 -13.03 10.79 6.31
N GLU A 383 -11.79 11.07 6.75
CA GLU A 383 -11.37 10.90 8.14
C GLU A 383 -12.28 11.70 9.11
N LEU A 384 -12.63 12.94 8.77
CA LEU A 384 -13.54 13.78 9.56
C LEU A 384 -14.98 13.21 9.57
N LEU A 385 -15.46 12.68 8.46
CA LEU A 385 -16.78 12.05 8.37
C LEU A 385 -16.85 10.77 9.20
N TRP A 386 -15.75 9.99 9.26
CA TRP A 386 -15.61 8.89 10.19
C TRP A 386 -15.64 9.35 11.65
N HIS A 387 -15.01 10.47 11.98
CA HIS A 387 -15.09 11.05 13.31
C HIS A 387 -16.52 11.43 13.73
N PHE A 388 -17.31 11.98 12.81
CA PHE A 388 -18.73 12.23 13.08
C PHE A 388 -19.54 10.94 13.24
N ASN A 389 -19.30 9.93 12.41
CA ASN A 389 -19.93 8.62 12.56
C ASN A 389 -19.56 7.94 13.88
N TRP A 390 -18.35 8.19 14.41
CA TRP A 390 -17.90 7.65 15.69
C TRP A 390 -18.52 8.36 16.88
N THR A 391 -18.49 9.69 16.89
CA THR A 391 -18.85 10.50 18.06
C THR A 391 -20.31 10.93 18.10
N GLY A 392 -20.94 11.15 16.93
CA GLY A 392 -22.25 11.75 16.82
C GLY A 392 -22.30 13.21 17.29
N ASP A 393 -21.15 13.89 17.35
CA ASP A 393 -21.03 15.26 17.86
C ASP A 393 -21.61 16.29 16.88
N LEU A 394 -22.92 16.55 17.00
CA LEU A 394 -23.64 17.50 16.14
C LEU A 394 -23.26 18.96 16.40
N GLU A 395 -22.72 19.29 17.57
CA GLU A 395 -22.20 20.63 17.84
C GLU A 395 -20.93 20.85 17.02
N TYR A 396 -20.02 19.87 17.06
CA TYR A 396 -18.81 19.93 16.26
C TYR A 396 -19.09 19.87 14.76
N ALA A 397 -20.03 19.02 14.33
CA ALA A 397 -20.46 18.99 12.92
C ALA A 397 -20.96 20.35 12.43
N ARG A 398 -21.74 21.07 13.25
CA ARG A 398 -22.19 22.44 12.92
C ARG A 398 -21.02 23.43 12.80
N ARG A 399 -19.99 23.30 13.65
CA ARG A 399 -18.77 24.11 13.58
C ARG A 399 -17.95 23.84 12.30
N MET A 400 -17.89 22.59 11.87
CA MET A 400 -17.13 22.17 10.68
C MET A 400 -17.93 22.28 9.38
N TRP A 401 -19.23 22.58 9.45
CA TRP A 401 -20.10 22.68 8.28
C TRP A 401 -19.60 23.63 7.19
N PRO A 402 -19.09 24.85 7.49
CA PRO A 402 -18.52 25.72 6.46
C PRO A 402 -17.33 25.09 5.73
N LEU A 403 -16.52 24.30 6.43
CA LEU A 403 -15.38 23.62 5.82
C LEU A 403 -15.83 22.51 4.88
N LEU A 404 -16.81 21.69 5.30
CA LEU A 404 -17.35 20.58 4.51
C LEU A 404 -17.96 21.11 3.20
N THR A 405 -18.83 22.11 3.31
CA THR A 405 -19.54 22.66 2.15
C THR A 405 -18.59 23.34 1.16
N LEU A 406 -17.56 24.03 1.65
CA LEU A 406 -16.56 24.66 0.80
C LEU A 406 -15.66 23.63 0.10
N HIS A 407 -15.33 22.53 0.77
CA HIS A 407 -14.62 21.41 0.16
C HIS A 407 -15.44 20.75 -0.96
N LEU A 408 -16.70 20.37 -0.72
CA LEU A 408 -17.53 19.72 -1.74
C LEU A 408 -17.74 20.62 -2.98
N ALA A 409 -17.89 21.93 -2.77
CA ALA A 409 -17.95 22.89 -3.87
C ALA A 409 -16.60 23.05 -4.61
N TRP A 410 -15.48 22.86 -3.91
CA TRP A 410 -14.14 22.85 -4.51
C TRP A 410 -13.89 21.57 -5.31
N GLU A 411 -14.21 20.40 -4.77
CA GLU A 411 -14.17 19.11 -5.47
C GLU A 411 -14.94 19.18 -6.79
N LYS A 412 -16.23 19.56 -6.71
CA LYS A 412 -17.11 19.65 -7.87
C LYS A 412 -16.54 20.56 -8.95
N ARG A 413 -16.02 21.73 -8.55
CA ARG A 413 -15.45 22.71 -9.47
C ARG A 413 -14.20 22.18 -10.18
N ASN A 414 -13.37 21.40 -9.49
CA ASN A 414 -12.07 20.98 -10.00
C ASN A 414 -12.15 19.69 -10.82
N PHE A 415 -12.89 18.70 -10.32
CA PHE A 415 -12.76 17.32 -10.76
C PHE A 415 -14.04 16.72 -11.36
N ASP A 416 -15.18 17.42 -11.28
CA ASP A 416 -16.37 17.15 -12.11
C ASP A 416 -16.91 18.45 -12.77
N PRO A 417 -16.08 19.16 -13.56
CA PRO A 417 -16.45 20.43 -14.20
C PRO A 417 -17.41 20.27 -15.39
N ASP A 418 -17.53 19.08 -15.98
CA ASP A 418 -18.56 18.76 -16.98
C ASP A 418 -19.88 18.30 -16.35
N ASN A 419 -19.89 18.13 -15.03
CA ASN A 419 -21.06 17.84 -14.21
C ASN A 419 -21.74 16.55 -14.70
N ASP A 420 -20.96 15.49 -14.90
CA ASP A 420 -21.46 14.18 -15.32
C ASP A 420 -21.67 13.21 -14.15
N GLY A 421 -21.21 13.59 -12.94
CA GLY A 421 -21.33 12.82 -11.71
C GLY A 421 -20.17 11.85 -11.47
N LEU A 422 -19.13 11.88 -12.29
CA LEU A 422 -17.90 11.12 -12.09
C LEU A 422 -16.71 12.06 -12.04
N TYR A 423 -15.87 11.85 -11.04
CA TYR A 423 -14.80 12.75 -10.69
C TYR A 423 -13.47 12.24 -11.23
N ASP A 424 -12.64 13.15 -11.71
CA ASP A 424 -11.21 12.93 -11.92
C ASP A 424 -10.51 12.65 -10.58
N ALA A 425 -9.33 12.03 -10.63
CA ALA A 425 -8.53 11.74 -9.45
C ALA A 425 -7.18 12.46 -9.52
N TYR A 426 -6.99 13.45 -8.63
CA TYR A 426 -5.82 14.33 -8.65
C TYR A 426 -4.92 14.10 -7.43
N ALA A 427 -4.09 13.06 -7.48
CA ALA A 427 -3.18 12.71 -6.39
C ALA A 427 -3.86 12.65 -5.01
N CYS A 428 -4.96 11.91 -4.94
CA CYS A 428 -5.85 11.79 -3.78
C CYS A 428 -5.78 10.42 -3.08
N ILE A 429 -4.75 9.63 -3.37
CA ILE A 429 -4.47 8.33 -2.73
C ILE A 429 -2.96 8.15 -2.55
N TRP A 430 -2.55 7.15 -1.75
CA TRP A 430 -1.13 6.85 -1.55
C TRP A 430 -0.43 6.42 -2.84
N ALA A 431 -1.10 5.59 -3.65
CA ALA A 431 -0.59 5.04 -4.89
C ALA A 431 -0.60 6.03 -6.07
N SER A 432 -0.43 7.34 -5.83
CA SER A 432 -0.71 8.37 -6.84
C SER A 432 0.49 8.95 -7.57
N ASP A 433 1.72 8.65 -7.17
CA ASP A 433 2.92 9.33 -7.70
C ASP A 433 3.10 9.14 -9.22
N ALA A 434 2.56 8.06 -9.80
CA ALA A 434 2.63 7.81 -11.23
C ALA A 434 1.25 7.64 -11.91
N LEU A 435 0.17 8.10 -11.28
CA LEU A 435 -1.16 8.09 -11.90
C LEU A 435 -1.41 9.34 -12.74
N TYR A 436 -2.14 9.16 -13.83
CA TYR A 436 -2.69 10.21 -14.67
C TYR A 436 -3.97 9.72 -15.33
N TYR A 437 -5.06 10.46 -15.17
CA TYR A 437 -6.38 10.04 -15.65
C TYR A 437 -6.88 10.89 -16.81
N ASN A 438 -6.17 11.97 -17.16
CA ASN A 438 -6.53 12.88 -18.25
C ASN A 438 -7.97 13.43 -18.13
N SER A 439 -8.40 13.76 -16.90
CA SER A 439 -9.79 14.12 -16.58
C SER A 439 -10.81 13.02 -16.80
N GLY A 440 -10.36 11.77 -16.77
CA GLY A 440 -11.21 10.60 -16.86
C GLY A 440 -12.13 10.46 -15.65
N ALA A 441 -13.21 9.71 -15.83
CA ALA A 441 -14.15 9.39 -14.77
C ALA A 441 -13.57 8.26 -13.90
N VAL A 442 -13.07 8.57 -12.70
CA VAL A 442 -12.32 7.64 -11.85
C VAL A 442 -13.18 7.08 -10.72
N THR A 443 -13.17 5.76 -10.54
CA THR A 443 -14.05 5.10 -9.57
C THR A 443 -13.78 5.52 -8.13
N HIS A 444 -12.52 5.49 -7.66
CA HIS A 444 -12.22 5.74 -6.24
C HIS A 444 -12.45 7.21 -5.82
N SER A 445 -12.11 8.19 -6.66
CA SER A 445 -12.39 9.61 -6.40
C SER A 445 -13.91 9.90 -6.38
N SER A 446 -14.64 9.31 -7.33
CA SER A 446 -16.10 9.38 -7.37
C SER A 446 -16.73 8.74 -6.13
N ALA A 447 -16.18 7.62 -5.63
CA ALA A 447 -16.64 6.95 -4.43
C ALA A 447 -16.51 7.83 -3.18
N TYR A 448 -15.35 8.50 -3.00
CA TYR A 448 -15.18 9.48 -1.92
C TYR A 448 -16.19 10.62 -2.02
N ASN A 449 -16.38 11.19 -3.21
CA ASN A 449 -17.33 12.27 -3.43
C ASN A 449 -18.80 11.84 -3.20
N TYR A 450 -19.16 10.60 -3.55
CA TYR A 450 -20.45 10.01 -3.20
C TYR A 450 -20.65 9.95 -1.69
N ARG A 451 -19.68 9.40 -0.95
CA ARG A 451 -19.75 9.32 0.52
C ARG A 451 -19.80 10.69 1.16
N GLY A 452 -18.98 11.63 0.69
CA GLY A 452 -18.93 13.01 1.15
C GLY A 452 -20.30 13.69 1.05
N ASN A 453 -20.93 13.62 -0.13
CA ASN A 453 -22.26 14.18 -0.35
C ASN A 453 -23.36 13.43 0.41
N LYS A 454 -23.31 12.09 0.48
CA LYS A 454 -24.26 11.27 1.25
C LYS A 454 -24.27 11.64 2.73
N LEU A 455 -23.09 11.78 3.35
CA LEU A 455 -22.97 12.14 4.76
C LEU A 455 -23.21 13.64 4.99
N ALA A 456 -22.86 14.51 4.05
CA ALA A 456 -23.24 15.92 4.12
C ALA A 456 -24.76 16.11 4.13
N ALA A 457 -25.50 15.35 3.30
CA ALA A 457 -26.97 15.35 3.33
C ALA A 457 -27.52 14.91 4.70
N LEU A 458 -26.95 13.84 5.27
CA LEU A 458 -27.35 13.35 6.60
C LEU A 458 -27.06 14.38 7.71
N ILE A 459 -25.89 15.01 7.67
CA ILE A 459 -25.47 16.02 8.65
C ILE A 459 -26.37 17.26 8.52
N ALA A 460 -26.62 17.75 7.31
CA ALA A 460 -27.47 18.91 7.04
C ALA A 460 -28.84 18.77 7.70
N GLU A 461 -29.51 17.62 7.50
CA GLU A 461 -30.79 17.30 8.14
C GLU A 461 -30.73 17.42 9.68
N LYS A 462 -29.64 16.95 10.28
CA LYS A 462 -29.48 16.91 11.74
C LYS A 462 -29.10 18.26 12.35
N ILE A 463 -28.43 19.13 11.60
CA ILE A 463 -27.99 20.44 12.10
C ILE A 463 -28.90 21.60 11.71
N GLY A 464 -29.87 21.37 10.81
CA GLY A 464 -30.87 22.36 10.37
C GLY A 464 -30.53 23.08 9.06
N GLU A 465 -29.65 22.50 8.24
CA GLU A 465 -29.24 23.02 6.91
C GLU A 465 -30.00 22.27 5.80
N ASP A 466 -29.99 22.79 4.56
CA ASP A 466 -30.67 22.14 3.43
C ASP A 466 -29.89 20.91 2.92
N PRO A 467 -30.45 19.69 3.02
CA PRO A 467 -29.78 18.48 2.56
C PRO A 467 -29.91 18.24 1.05
N THR A 468 -30.81 18.95 0.37
CA THR A 468 -31.24 18.64 -1.00
C THR A 468 -30.07 18.61 -2.01
N PRO A 469 -29.18 19.62 -2.06
CA PRO A 469 -28.09 19.65 -3.04
C PRO A 469 -27.15 18.45 -2.90
N TYR A 470 -26.84 18.06 -1.66
CA TYR A 470 -25.93 16.95 -1.37
C TYR A 470 -26.57 15.60 -1.66
N ARG A 471 -27.88 15.45 -1.38
CA ARG A 471 -28.62 14.23 -1.71
C ARG A 471 -28.70 14.00 -3.21
N GLU A 472 -29.06 15.04 -3.97
CA GLU A 472 -29.16 14.96 -5.43
C GLU A 472 -27.80 14.64 -6.06
N GLU A 473 -26.71 15.24 -5.56
CA GLU A 473 -25.37 14.94 -6.04
C GLU A 473 -24.93 13.51 -5.70
N ALA A 474 -25.19 13.03 -4.46
CA ALA A 474 -24.89 11.65 -4.09
C ALA A 474 -25.64 10.64 -4.98
N ASP A 475 -26.94 10.84 -5.22
CA ASP A 475 -27.75 9.98 -6.08
C ASP A 475 -27.23 9.98 -7.53
N LYS A 476 -26.81 11.15 -8.02
CA LYS A 476 -26.21 11.30 -9.34
C LYS A 476 -24.91 10.51 -9.47
N ILE A 477 -24.00 10.66 -8.51
CA ILE A 477 -22.71 9.96 -8.51
C ILE A 477 -22.92 8.45 -8.46
N LEU A 478 -23.77 7.96 -7.54
CA LEU A 478 -24.04 6.52 -7.41
C LEU A 478 -24.64 5.94 -8.69
N LYS A 479 -25.55 6.68 -9.33
CA LYS A 479 -26.11 6.27 -10.62
C LYS A 479 -25.03 6.23 -11.71
N ALA A 480 -24.15 7.22 -11.78
CA ALA A 480 -23.08 7.26 -12.78
C ALA A 480 -22.08 6.11 -12.59
N LEU A 481 -21.65 5.84 -11.35
CA LEU A 481 -20.80 4.72 -10.98
C LEU A 481 -21.38 3.38 -11.48
N ASN A 482 -22.66 3.13 -11.20
CA ASN A 482 -23.32 1.88 -11.56
C ASN A 482 -23.63 1.74 -13.06
N THR A 483 -23.82 2.85 -13.78
CA THR A 483 -24.22 2.80 -15.20
C THR A 483 -23.04 2.86 -16.16
N ARG A 484 -21.93 3.49 -15.76
CA ARG A 484 -20.76 3.70 -16.63
C ARG A 484 -19.53 2.91 -16.23
N LEU A 485 -19.28 2.72 -14.93
CA LEU A 485 -18.03 2.12 -14.45
C LEU A 485 -18.20 0.69 -13.93
N TRP A 486 -19.38 0.31 -13.44
CA TRP A 486 -19.64 -1.08 -13.05
C TRP A 486 -19.63 -2.02 -14.26
N LEU A 487 -18.79 -3.05 -14.24
CA LEU A 487 -18.65 -4.07 -15.29
C LEU A 487 -19.39 -5.35 -14.85
N PRO A 488 -20.69 -5.51 -15.14
CA PRO A 488 -21.50 -6.61 -14.60
C PRO A 488 -20.97 -7.99 -14.97
N GLU A 489 -20.41 -8.15 -16.17
CA GLU A 489 -19.86 -9.42 -16.65
C GLU A 489 -18.51 -9.78 -15.98
N ARG A 490 -17.74 -8.77 -15.54
CA ARG A 490 -16.45 -8.96 -14.84
C ARG A 490 -16.59 -8.88 -13.31
N GLY A 491 -17.71 -8.38 -12.81
CA GLY A 491 -18.04 -8.30 -11.39
C GLY A 491 -17.23 -7.27 -10.58
N HIS A 492 -16.76 -6.19 -11.20
CA HIS A 492 -16.05 -5.12 -10.50
C HIS A 492 -16.22 -3.78 -11.24
N TRP A 493 -15.74 -2.67 -10.68
CA TRP A 493 -15.71 -1.38 -11.37
C TRP A 493 -14.45 -1.24 -12.22
N ALA A 494 -14.56 -0.66 -13.42
CA ALA A 494 -13.41 -0.18 -14.17
C ALA A 494 -12.59 0.81 -13.31
N GLU A 495 -11.28 0.87 -13.53
CA GLU A 495 -10.40 1.84 -12.88
C GLU A 495 -10.88 3.27 -13.18
N PHE A 496 -11.03 3.56 -14.48
CA PHE A 496 -11.57 4.80 -14.98
C PHE A 496 -12.11 4.67 -16.41
N GLN A 497 -12.82 5.70 -16.86
CA GLN A 497 -13.16 5.92 -18.27
C GLN A 497 -12.38 7.11 -18.82
N ASP A 498 -11.72 6.94 -19.96
CA ASP A 498 -11.05 8.04 -20.65
C ASP A 498 -12.01 9.20 -20.99
N PHE A 499 -11.56 10.44 -20.80
CA PHE A 499 -12.27 11.63 -21.27
C PHE A 499 -12.09 11.88 -22.78
N MET A 500 -10.87 11.61 -23.27
CA MET A 500 -10.42 11.89 -24.64
C MET A 500 -10.45 10.64 -25.54
N GLY A 501 -10.19 10.86 -26.84
CA GLY A 501 -10.10 9.81 -27.84
C GLY A 501 -11.37 8.96 -27.92
N HIS A 502 -11.20 7.64 -27.87
CA HIS A 502 -12.32 6.69 -27.97
C HIS A 502 -13.13 6.54 -26.67
N ARG A 503 -12.78 7.25 -25.58
CA ARG A 503 -13.49 7.22 -24.29
C ARG A 503 -13.69 5.82 -23.70
N ARG A 504 -12.62 5.02 -23.78
CA ARG A 504 -12.63 3.60 -23.39
C ARG A 504 -12.61 3.44 -21.87
N LEU A 505 -13.11 2.28 -21.44
CA LEU A 505 -13.02 1.83 -20.06
C LEU A 505 -11.70 1.10 -19.83
N HIS A 506 -11.05 1.41 -18.72
CA HIS A 506 -9.86 0.71 -18.22
C HIS A 506 -10.31 -0.37 -17.26
N GLU A 507 -10.56 -1.56 -17.81
CA GLU A 507 -11.26 -2.64 -17.12
C GLU A 507 -10.39 -3.51 -16.21
N ASP A 508 -9.08 -3.27 -16.14
CA ASP A 508 -8.17 -4.01 -15.26
C ASP A 508 -7.87 -3.12 -14.05
N ALA A 509 -8.73 -3.20 -13.05
CA ALA A 509 -8.72 -2.35 -11.86
C ALA A 509 -7.62 -2.71 -10.86
N ALA A 510 -7.08 -1.69 -10.20
CA ALA A 510 -6.21 -1.85 -9.05
C ALA A 510 -6.99 -2.18 -7.77
N VAL A 511 -6.29 -2.65 -6.73
CA VAL A 511 -6.94 -2.97 -5.44
C VAL A 511 -7.63 -1.75 -4.80
N TRP A 512 -7.12 -0.52 -5.03
CA TRP A 512 -7.70 0.72 -4.49
C TRP A 512 -9.03 1.09 -5.11
N THR A 513 -9.27 0.73 -6.37
CA THR A 513 -10.58 0.89 -6.99
C THR A 513 -11.63 0.05 -6.27
N ILE A 514 -11.25 -1.14 -5.82
CA ILE A 514 -12.14 -2.04 -5.08
C ILE A 514 -12.36 -1.55 -3.65
N TYR A 515 -11.28 -1.38 -2.89
CA TYR A 515 -11.44 -1.11 -1.45
C TYR A 515 -12.03 0.29 -1.20
N HIS A 516 -11.78 1.32 -2.02
CA HIS A 516 -12.40 2.63 -1.84
C HIS A 516 -13.88 2.64 -2.20
N ALA A 517 -14.29 1.89 -3.23
CA ALA A 517 -15.72 1.76 -3.58
C ALA A 517 -16.51 1.10 -2.44
N LEU A 518 -15.94 0.05 -1.83
CA LEU A 518 -16.56 -0.65 -0.70
C LEU A 518 -16.58 0.21 0.56
N ASP A 519 -15.46 0.85 0.91
CA ASP A 519 -15.36 1.69 2.11
C ASP A 519 -16.22 2.96 2.03
N SER A 520 -16.60 3.35 0.80
CA SER A 520 -17.48 4.47 0.52
C SER A 520 -18.97 4.12 0.46
N ASP A 521 -19.36 2.90 0.82
CA ASP A 521 -20.74 2.39 0.74
C ASP A 521 -21.35 2.46 -0.68
N VAL A 522 -20.54 2.36 -1.73
CA VAL A 522 -21.05 2.34 -3.13
C VAL A 522 -21.73 1.00 -3.44
N ALA A 523 -21.18 -0.09 -2.89
CA ALA A 523 -21.53 -1.45 -3.25
C ALA A 523 -22.80 -1.97 -2.53
N ASP A 524 -23.66 -2.68 -3.26
CA ASP A 524 -24.58 -3.63 -2.63
C ASP A 524 -23.84 -4.93 -2.18
N PRO A 525 -24.46 -5.81 -1.37
CA PRO A 525 -23.80 -7.03 -0.89
C PRO A 525 -23.30 -7.97 -2.00
N PHE A 526 -23.95 -8.00 -3.16
CA PHE A 526 -23.54 -8.83 -4.30
C PHE A 526 -22.36 -8.21 -5.04
N GLN A 527 -22.41 -6.90 -5.29
CA GLN A 527 -21.29 -6.16 -5.87
C GLN A 527 -20.04 -6.26 -4.98
N ALA A 528 -20.19 -6.14 -3.67
CA ALA A 528 -19.08 -6.27 -2.73
C ALA A 528 -18.42 -7.67 -2.80
N TYR A 529 -19.22 -8.73 -2.88
CA TYR A 529 -18.70 -10.08 -3.06
C TYR A 529 -17.99 -10.25 -4.41
N LEU A 530 -18.62 -9.79 -5.50
CA LEU A 530 -18.06 -9.90 -6.85
C LEU A 530 -16.73 -9.14 -6.99
N ALA A 531 -16.67 -7.92 -6.45
CA ALA A 531 -15.52 -7.03 -6.57
C ALA A 531 -14.33 -7.53 -5.77
N THR A 532 -14.55 -8.12 -4.60
CA THR A 532 -13.47 -8.78 -3.85
C THR A 532 -13.08 -10.13 -4.46
N SER A 533 -14.00 -10.85 -5.13
CA SER A 533 -13.66 -12.05 -5.91
C SER A 533 -12.81 -11.71 -7.13
N TYR A 534 -12.92 -10.49 -7.69
CA TYR A 534 -12.00 -10.03 -8.74
C TYR A 534 -10.54 -10.03 -8.27
N ILE A 535 -10.28 -9.61 -7.04
CA ILE A 535 -8.91 -9.62 -6.47
C ILE A 535 -8.35 -11.05 -6.43
N ASP A 536 -9.15 -12.04 -6.02
CA ASP A 536 -8.70 -13.44 -5.96
C ASP A 536 -8.34 -14.03 -7.33
N ARG A 537 -9.05 -13.60 -8.37
CA ARG A 537 -8.94 -14.17 -9.73
C ARG A 537 -7.87 -13.46 -10.56
N GLU A 538 -7.80 -12.14 -10.47
CA GLU A 538 -7.06 -11.31 -11.41
C GLU A 538 -5.82 -10.66 -10.77
N ILE A 539 -5.76 -10.50 -9.44
CA ILE A 539 -4.57 -9.91 -8.78
C ILE A 539 -3.64 -11.03 -8.30
N PRO A 540 -2.36 -11.06 -8.72
CA PRO A 540 -1.40 -12.07 -8.29
C PRO A 540 -1.22 -12.10 -6.77
N HIS A 541 -1.38 -13.31 -6.20
CA HIS A 541 -1.16 -13.56 -4.78
C HIS A 541 0.26 -14.06 -4.54
N ILE A 542 1.05 -13.29 -3.78
CA ILE A 542 2.42 -13.61 -3.43
C ILE A 542 2.43 -14.44 -2.13
N PRO A 543 2.93 -15.69 -2.14
CA PRO A 543 2.94 -16.51 -0.94
C PRO A 543 3.79 -15.92 0.19
N VAL A 544 3.21 -15.85 1.40
CA VAL A 544 3.90 -15.50 2.64
C VAL A 544 4.32 -16.79 3.33
N VAL A 545 5.58 -17.17 3.13
CA VAL A 545 6.18 -18.43 3.58
C VAL A 545 7.48 -18.18 4.32
N THR A 546 7.87 -19.16 5.14
CA THR A 546 9.15 -19.17 5.85
C THR A 546 9.98 -20.40 5.52
N SER A 547 11.31 -20.27 5.55
CA SER A 547 12.24 -21.38 5.30
C SER A 547 12.12 -22.46 6.40
N ASP A 548 12.29 -23.72 5.98
CA ASP A 548 12.43 -24.86 6.90
C ASP A 548 13.84 -24.93 7.53
N ASP A 549 14.79 -24.14 7.02
CA ASP A 549 16.14 -24.02 7.57
C ASP A 549 16.09 -23.29 8.93
N VAL A 550 15.94 -24.05 10.00
CA VAL A 550 16.18 -23.56 11.36
C VAL A 550 17.67 -23.19 11.44
N LEU A 551 17.98 -21.95 11.81
CA LEU A 551 19.35 -21.43 12.01
C LEU A 551 20.31 -22.55 12.43
N ALA A 552 21.24 -22.93 11.54
CA ALA A 552 22.15 -24.04 11.76
C ALA A 552 22.84 -23.89 13.13
N ALA A 553 22.64 -24.87 14.00
CA ALA A 553 23.28 -24.91 15.30
C ALA A 553 24.79 -25.03 15.10
N ASP A 554 25.56 -24.06 15.63
CA ASP A 554 27.00 -24.22 15.78
C ASP A 554 27.29 -25.50 16.58
N ALA A 555 28.37 -26.20 16.24
CA ALA A 555 28.71 -27.54 16.76
C ALA A 555 29.07 -27.60 18.26
N ALA A 556 29.03 -26.46 18.98
CA ALA A 556 29.17 -26.40 20.43
C ALA A 556 27.78 -26.32 21.10
N LEU A 557 27.56 -27.05 22.20
CA LEU A 557 26.34 -26.90 23.00
C LEU A 557 26.20 -25.42 23.41
N PRO A 558 25.11 -24.74 23.03
CA PRO A 558 24.93 -23.35 23.40
C PRO A 558 24.78 -23.22 24.92
N VAL A 559 25.25 -22.11 25.48
CA VAL A 559 24.91 -21.73 26.85
C VAL A 559 23.39 -21.74 26.97
N ASN A 560 22.85 -22.31 28.06
CA ASN A 560 21.41 -22.48 28.26
C ASN A 560 20.76 -23.42 27.22
N ALA A 561 21.42 -24.55 26.89
CA ALA A 561 21.04 -25.48 25.83
C ALA A 561 19.58 -26.00 25.89
N GLY A 562 19.05 -26.28 27.09
CA GLY A 562 17.67 -26.78 27.26
C GLY A 562 16.62 -25.77 26.74
N PRO A 563 16.56 -24.54 27.30
CA PRO A 563 15.70 -23.47 26.79
C PRO A 563 15.91 -23.16 25.31
N TYR A 564 17.16 -23.17 24.84
CA TYR A 564 17.44 -22.93 23.42
C TYR A 564 16.88 -24.03 22.51
N ALA A 565 17.04 -25.31 22.88
CA ALA A 565 16.46 -26.44 22.14
C ALA A 565 14.93 -26.37 22.11
N HIS A 566 14.30 -26.00 23.23
CA HIS A 566 12.85 -25.80 23.29
C HIS A 566 12.39 -24.66 22.37
N TRP A 567 13.08 -23.52 22.37
CA TRP A 567 12.82 -22.43 21.45
C TRP A 567 12.91 -22.86 19.99
N GLN A 568 13.94 -23.63 19.61
CA GLN A 568 14.10 -24.13 18.24
C GLN A 568 12.96 -25.07 17.83
N GLU A 569 12.48 -25.92 18.73
CA GLU A 569 11.32 -26.79 18.50
C GLU A 569 10.03 -25.99 18.28
N GLN A 570 9.80 -24.95 19.11
CA GLN A 570 8.68 -24.03 18.95
C GLN A 570 8.75 -23.30 17.61
N LEU A 571 9.94 -22.79 17.22
CA LEU A 571 10.16 -22.09 15.96
C LEU A 571 9.86 -22.98 14.76
N LYS A 572 10.31 -24.24 14.78
CA LYS A 572 10.03 -25.22 13.73
C LYS A 572 8.53 -25.52 13.61
N THR A 573 7.86 -25.71 14.75
CA THR A 573 6.42 -25.99 14.80
C THR A 573 5.61 -24.80 14.25
N ALA A 574 5.97 -23.59 14.67
CA ALA A 574 5.37 -22.35 14.19
C ALA A 574 5.62 -22.14 12.69
N GLY A 575 6.84 -22.36 12.21
CA GLY A 575 7.19 -22.26 10.79
C GLY A 575 6.38 -23.23 9.93
N ALA A 576 6.23 -24.48 10.36
CA ALA A 576 5.38 -25.46 9.69
C ALA A 576 3.90 -25.02 9.64
N ALA A 577 3.38 -24.44 10.73
CA ALA A 577 2.02 -23.90 10.79
C ALA A 577 1.82 -22.68 9.87
N VAL A 578 2.80 -21.78 9.78
CA VAL A 578 2.80 -20.65 8.82
C VAL A 578 2.74 -21.18 7.39
N ASN A 579 3.62 -22.11 7.02
CA ASN A 579 3.67 -22.69 5.68
C ASN A 579 2.39 -23.47 5.33
N ALA A 580 1.76 -24.14 6.29
CA ALA A 580 0.50 -24.86 6.09
C ALA A 580 -0.73 -23.92 5.94
N GLY A 581 -0.66 -22.71 6.49
CA GLY A 581 -1.78 -21.77 6.53
C GLY A 581 -2.16 -21.15 5.17
N LYS A 582 -1.31 -21.32 4.15
CA LYS A 582 -1.50 -20.76 2.79
C LYS A 582 -1.72 -19.24 2.81
N TYR A 583 -0.91 -18.53 3.59
CA TYR A 583 -0.94 -17.07 3.65
C TYR A 583 -0.34 -16.47 2.37
N ALA A 584 -0.94 -15.38 1.91
CA ALA A 584 -0.46 -14.63 0.76
C ALA A 584 -0.75 -13.13 0.93
N THR A 585 0.09 -12.30 0.31
CA THR A 585 -0.10 -10.86 0.17
C THR A 585 -0.35 -10.53 -1.31
N VAL A 586 -0.71 -9.29 -1.61
CA VAL A 586 -0.98 -8.82 -2.97
C VAL A 586 -0.20 -7.54 -3.26
N ALA A 587 0.23 -7.37 -4.51
CA ALA A 587 0.67 -6.06 -4.98
C ALA A 587 -0.56 -5.17 -5.21
N THR A 588 -0.32 -3.86 -5.21
CA THR A 588 -1.32 -2.86 -5.54
C THR A 588 -1.88 -3.04 -6.96
N THR A 589 -0.99 -3.32 -7.92
CA THR A 589 -1.29 -3.74 -9.30
C THR A 589 -0.19 -4.66 -9.82
N ASP A 590 -0.49 -5.42 -10.86
CA ASP A 590 0.44 -6.15 -11.72
C ASP A 590 0.78 -5.40 -13.02
N TRP A 591 0.34 -4.14 -13.13
CA TRP A 591 0.51 -3.32 -14.31
C TRP A 591 1.97 -3.14 -14.71
N MET A 592 2.25 -3.17 -16.01
CA MET A 592 3.61 -3.11 -16.57
C MET A 592 3.74 -2.04 -17.66
N PRO A 593 4.89 -1.36 -17.79
CA PRO A 593 6.15 -1.55 -17.05
C PRO A 593 6.07 -1.15 -15.56
N TYR A 594 6.93 -1.72 -14.72
CA TYR A 594 6.95 -1.39 -13.29
C TYR A 594 7.08 0.11 -13.05
N SER A 595 6.26 0.66 -12.16
CA SER A 595 6.33 2.03 -11.67
C SER A 595 6.20 2.10 -10.15
N TRP A 596 7.01 2.96 -9.52
CA TRP A 596 6.91 3.23 -8.08
C TRP A 596 5.52 3.76 -7.72
N SER A 597 5.05 3.48 -6.50
CA SER A 597 3.72 3.80 -5.95
C SER A 597 2.58 2.95 -6.54
N ILE A 598 2.67 2.54 -7.80
CA ILE A 598 1.62 1.81 -8.54
C ILE A 598 1.65 0.30 -8.32
N ASN A 599 2.86 -0.23 -8.15
CA ASN A 599 3.14 -1.66 -8.18
C ASN A 599 3.62 -2.20 -6.83
N ASN A 600 3.66 -1.35 -5.82
CA ASN A 600 4.22 -1.70 -4.53
C ASN A 600 3.38 -2.75 -3.80
N VAL A 601 4.06 -3.53 -2.96
CA VAL A 601 3.40 -4.31 -1.90
C VAL A 601 3.42 -3.45 -0.64
N ALA A 602 2.44 -2.55 -0.51
CA ALA A 602 2.33 -1.60 0.59
C ALA A 602 1.33 -2.08 1.65
N PHE A 603 1.73 -2.10 2.92
CA PHE A 603 0.91 -2.67 3.99
C PHE A 603 -0.43 -1.95 4.16
N ALA A 604 -0.46 -0.62 3.98
CA ALA A 604 -1.70 0.15 4.06
C ALA A 604 -2.73 -0.31 3.01
N GLU A 605 -2.29 -0.56 1.78
CA GLU A 605 -3.13 -1.00 0.66
C GLU A 605 -3.66 -2.43 0.89
N VAL A 606 -2.78 -3.32 1.38
CA VAL A 606 -3.12 -4.72 1.69
C VAL A 606 -4.10 -4.80 2.86
N MET A 607 -3.90 -4.01 3.92
CA MET A 607 -4.81 -3.99 5.07
C MET A 607 -6.15 -3.31 4.75
N HIS A 608 -6.18 -2.30 3.86
CA HIS A 608 -7.45 -1.73 3.38
C HIS A 608 -8.21 -2.73 2.53
N THR A 609 -7.49 -3.49 1.69
CA THR A 609 -8.05 -4.62 0.94
C THR A 609 -8.63 -5.68 1.88
N SER A 610 -7.94 -6.02 2.97
CA SER A 610 -8.47 -6.90 4.01
C SER A 610 -9.76 -6.36 4.64
N LEU A 611 -9.81 -5.07 4.97
CA LEU A 611 -11.03 -4.41 5.44
C LEU A 611 -12.19 -4.55 4.43
N ALA A 612 -11.91 -4.40 3.13
CA ALA A 612 -12.90 -4.58 2.07
C ALA A 612 -13.45 -6.02 2.00
N TYR A 613 -12.61 -7.05 2.20
CA TYR A 613 -13.09 -8.44 2.33
C TYR A 613 -14.04 -8.61 3.53
N PHE A 614 -13.74 -8.01 4.69
CA PHE A 614 -14.65 -8.04 5.84
C PHE A 614 -15.98 -7.33 5.54
N GLN A 615 -15.94 -6.14 4.91
CA GLN A 615 -17.12 -5.40 4.48
C GLN A 615 -17.99 -6.22 3.51
N ALA A 616 -17.37 -6.95 2.59
CA ALA A 616 -18.02 -7.87 1.65
C ALA A 616 -18.57 -9.17 2.30
N GLY A 617 -18.37 -9.37 3.60
CA GLY A 617 -18.78 -10.59 4.31
C GLY A 617 -17.87 -11.81 4.06
N ARG A 618 -16.72 -11.62 3.41
CA ARG A 618 -15.74 -12.66 3.08
C ARG A 618 -14.66 -12.79 4.16
N ARG A 619 -15.11 -13.01 5.39
CA ARG A 619 -14.31 -12.97 6.62
C ARG A 619 -13.04 -13.84 6.64
N GLU A 620 -13.08 -15.03 6.03
CA GLU A 620 -11.90 -15.91 5.95
C GLU A 620 -10.79 -15.32 5.09
N ALA A 621 -11.15 -14.75 3.94
CA ALA A 621 -10.21 -14.07 3.05
C ALA A 621 -9.67 -12.80 3.70
N GLY A 622 -10.54 -12.00 4.33
CA GLY A 622 -10.16 -10.81 5.09
C GLY A 622 -9.16 -11.13 6.19
N PHE A 623 -9.44 -12.14 7.02
CA PHE A 623 -8.55 -12.56 8.10
C PHE A 623 -7.22 -13.10 7.58
N LYS A 624 -7.24 -13.95 6.54
CA LYS A 624 -5.98 -14.48 5.97
C LYS A 624 -5.09 -13.37 5.45
N LEU A 625 -5.64 -12.38 4.73
CA LEU A 625 -4.85 -11.27 4.21
C LEU A 625 -4.31 -10.36 5.33
N LEU A 626 -5.11 -10.10 6.37
CA LEU A 626 -4.66 -9.38 7.56
C LEU A 626 -3.53 -10.13 8.27
N LYS A 627 -3.71 -11.44 8.50
CA LYS A 627 -2.72 -12.30 9.14
C LYS A 627 -1.44 -12.40 8.31
N SER A 628 -1.53 -12.46 6.97
CA SER A 628 -0.36 -12.38 6.09
C SER A 628 0.47 -11.13 6.37
N SER A 629 -0.18 -9.97 6.54
CA SER A 629 0.49 -8.70 6.81
C SER A 629 1.14 -8.68 8.20
N VAL A 630 0.45 -9.23 9.21
CA VAL A 630 0.98 -9.38 10.58
C VAL A 630 2.21 -10.29 10.59
N LEU A 631 2.13 -11.45 9.92
CA LEU A 631 3.25 -12.39 9.83
C LEU A 631 4.44 -11.77 9.09
N ASP A 632 4.19 -11.16 7.92
CA ASP A 632 5.17 -10.48 7.09
C ASP A 632 5.92 -9.39 7.87
N GLY A 633 5.20 -8.38 8.37
CA GLY A 633 5.82 -7.18 8.93
C GLY A 633 6.38 -7.37 10.34
N MET A 634 5.78 -8.24 11.16
CA MET A 634 6.04 -8.25 12.61
C MET A 634 6.75 -9.50 13.13
N TYR A 635 6.69 -10.63 12.41
CA TYR A 635 7.23 -11.92 12.87
C TYR A 635 8.29 -12.50 11.93
N LEU A 636 8.13 -12.32 10.62
CA LEU A 636 9.14 -12.61 9.59
C LEU A 636 10.03 -11.40 9.31
N GLY A 637 9.55 -10.20 9.60
CA GLY A 637 10.26 -8.94 9.41
C GLY A 637 11.35 -8.68 10.46
N ASP A 638 12.20 -7.70 10.18
CA ASP A 638 13.38 -7.41 11.00
C ASP A 638 13.04 -6.58 12.27
N SER A 639 11.80 -6.09 12.38
CA SER A 639 11.33 -5.23 13.47
C SER A 639 10.07 -5.81 14.13
N PRO A 640 10.11 -6.21 15.42
CA PRO A 640 8.96 -6.77 16.10
C PRO A 640 7.85 -5.71 16.27
N GLY A 641 6.60 -6.11 16.01
CA GLY A 641 5.42 -5.24 16.14
C GLY A 641 5.35 -4.07 15.15
N ASN A 642 6.10 -4.12 14.04
CA ASN A 642 6.21 -3.03 13.09
C ASN A 642 4.95 -2.86 12.21
N PHE A 643 4.42 -1.64 12.15
CA PHE A 643 3.48 -1.21 11.11
C PHE A 643 4.25 -0.51 9.97
N GLY A 644 5.04 -1.29 9.24
CA GLY A 644 5.91 -0.76 8.19
C GLY A 644 5.17 -0.27 6.95
N GLN A 645 5.84 0.50 6.08
CA GLN A 645 5.21 1.00 4.85
C GLN A 645 5.23 -0.05 3.74
N ILE A 646 6.39 -0.65 3.48
CA ILE A 646 6.63 -1.53 2.32
C ILE A 646 7.02 -2.92 2.80
N SER A 647 6.37 -3.93 2.23
CA SER A 647 6.62 -5.36 2.50
C SER A 647 7.95 -5.83 1.93
N PHE A 648 8.52 -6.89 2.52
CA PHE A 648 9.64 -7.64 1.93
C PHE A 648 9.37 -8.16 0.52
N TYR A 649 8.11 -8.45 0.21
CA TYR A 649 7.71 -8.96 -1.10
C TYR A 649 7.65 -7.88 -2.17
N ASP A 650 7.84 -6.61 -1.81
CA ASP A 650 7.95 -5.51 -2.76
C ASP A 650 9.15 -5.67 -3.68
N ALA A 651 8.88 -5.60 -4.99
CA ALA A 651 9.89 -5.81 -6.00
C ALA A 651 10.95 -4.69 -6.03
N ALA A 652 10.63 -3.43 -5.72
CA ALA A 652 11.65 -2.37 -5.82
C ALA A 652 12.54 -2.30 -4.58
N ARG A 653 11.94 -2.29 -3.38
CA ARG A 653 12.59 -1.90 -2.14
C ARG A 653 12.79 -3.05 -1.16
N GLY A 654 11.96 -4.09 -1.24
CA GLY A 654 11.79 -4.99 -0.10
C GLY A 654 11.36 -4.24 1.15
N GLU A 655 11.62 -4.81 2.32
CA GLU A 655 11.10 -4.34 3.60
C GLU A 655 11.65 -2.94 3.96
N CYS A 656 10.78 -1.95 4.10
CA CYS A 656 11.17 -0.56 4.38
C CYS A 656 10.17 0.18 5.27
N TYR A 657 10.76 1.13 6.02
CA TYR A 657 10.12 2.08 6.93
C TYR A 657 9.44 1.45 8.13
N ARG A 658 9.65 2.05 9.30
CA ARG A 658 9.04 1.58 10.55
C ARG A 658 7.94 2.51 11.02
N ASP A 659 6.85 1.91 11.49
CA ASP A 659 5.69 2.58 12.08
C ASP A 659 5.28 3.82 11.27
N PHE A 660 4.73 3.53 10.10
CA PHE A 660 4.29 4.50 9.12
C PHE A 660 2.82 4.87 9.33
N GLY A 661 2.46 6.13 9.09
CA GLY A 661 1.15 6.68 9.43
C GLY A 661 -0.01 5.96 8.76
N ASP A 662 0.07 5.75 7.43
CA ASP A 662 -1.01 5.11 6.69
C ASP A 662 -1.28 3.66 7.14
N PRO A 663 -0.28 2.76 7.25
CA PRO A 663 -0.49 1.43 7.79
C PRO A 663 -1.04 1.43 9.21
N ILE A 664 -0.56 2.30 10.09
CA ILE A 664 -1.07 2.41 11.48
C ILE A 664 -2.56 2.78 11.46
N GLY A 665 -2.94 3.78 10.68
CA GLY A 665 -4.32 4.21 10.49
C GLY A 665 -5.22 3.11 9.96
N VAL A 666 -4.85 2.49 8.84
CA VAL A 666 -5.66 1.46 8.19
C VAL A 666 -5.70 0.16 9.00
N ALA A 667 -4.59 -0.23 9.64
CA ALA A 667 -4.55 -1.40 10.53
C ALA A 667 -5.55 -1.26 11.68
N SER A 668 -5.65 -0.05 12.26
CA SER A 668 -6.62 0.23 13.32
C SER A 668 -8.05 -0.03 12.86
N ARG A 669 -8.38 0.35 11.62
CA ARG A 669 -9.69 0.10 11.02
C ARG A 669 -9.90 -1.37 10.67
N ALA A 670 -8.93 -2.01 10.01
CA ALA A 670 -9.00 -3.44 9.68
C ALA A 670 -9.20 -4.31 10.92
N LEU A 671 -8.54 -3.97 12.03
CA LEU A 671 -8.69 -4.66 13.31
C LEU A 671 -10.06 -4.40 13.95
N ILE A 672 -10.43 -3.14 14.15
CA ILE A 672 -11.62 -2.78 14.93
C ILE A 672 -12.90 -2.85 14.11
N GLN A 673 -12.92 -2.26 12.92
CA GLN A 673 -14.07 -2.21 12.03
C GLN A 673 -14.20 -3.47 11.17
N GLY A 674 -13.09 -4.15 10.85
CA GLY A 674 -13.07 -5.38 10.06
C GLY A 674 -13.23 -6.64 10.92
N LEU A 675 -12.19 -7.00 11.68
CA LEU A 675 -12.15 -8.26 12.45
C LEU A 675 -13.18 -8.27 13.60
N TYR A 676 -13.22 -7.23 14.43
CA TYR A 676 -14.22 -7.10 15.50
C TYR A 676 -15.57 -6.56 15.02
N GLY A 677 -15.60 -5.94 13.84
CA GLY A 677 -16.84 -5.48 13.23
C GLY A 677 -17.49 -4.30 13.95
N ILE A 678 -16.74 -3.52 14.71
CA ILE A 678 -17.25 -2.38 15.48
C ILE A 678 -17.41 -1.20 14.53
N LEU A 679 -18.66 -0.84 14.25
CA LEU A 679 -19.07 0.17 13.28
C LEU A 679 -20.02 1.17 13.96
N PRO A 680 -19.47 2.18 14.64
CA PRO A 680 -20.28 3.28 15.16
C PRO A 680 -21.02 4.03 14.04
N ASP A 681 -22.31 4.27 14.27
CA ASP A 681 -23.22 5.10 13.48
C ASP A 681 -23.90 6.07 14.45
N ALA A 682 -23.06 6.79 15.19
CA ALA A 682 -23.44 7.64 16.28
C ALA A 682 -24.25 8.87 15.83
N LEU A 683 -24.08 9.30 14.57
CA LEU A 683 -24.98 10.29 13.93
C LEU A 683 -26.45 9.82 13.96
N ASN A 684 -26.70 8.51 13.86
CA ASN A 684 -28.03 7.92 13.98
C ASN A 684 -28.31 7.30 15.35
N GLY A 685 -27.45 7.56 16.35
CA GLY A 685 -27.57 7.01 17.69
C GLY A 685 -27.43 5.49 17.75
N ARG A 686 -26.73 4.88 16.79
CA ARG A 686 -26.59 3.43 16.65
C ARG A 686 -25.12 3.00 16.77
N LEU A 687 -24.88 1.85 17.38
CA LEU A 687 -23.63 1.11 17.26
C LEU A 687 -23.94 -0.22 16.56
N LEU A 688 -23.40 -0.42 15.36
CA LEU A 688 -23.46 -1.71 14.68
C LEU A 688 -22.22 -2.52 15.08
N ILE A 689 -22.42 -3.75 15.52
CA ILE A 689 -21.34 -4.73 15.70
C ILE A 689 -21.59 -5.90 14.77
N LYS A 690 -20.65 -6.17 13.87
CA LYS A 690 -20.73 -7.23 12.86
C LYS A 690 -19.43 -8.05 12.82
N PRO A 691 -19.18 -8.94 13.81
CA PRO A 691 -17.87 -9.57 13.96
C PRO A 691 -17.45 -10.39 12.74
N GLY A 692 -16.21 -10.18 12.29
CA GLY A 692 -15.58 -10.82 11.14
C GLY A 692 -14.68 -11.99 11.51
N PHE A 693 -14.91 -12.66 12.63
CA PHE A 693 -14.02 -13.74 13.09
C PHE A 693 -14.02 -14.95 12.15
N PRO A 694 -12.87 -15.62 11.99
CA PRO A 694 -12.79 -16.95 11.39
C PRO A 694 -13.79 -17.92 12.01
N GLU A 695 -14.30 -18.86 11.21
CA GLU A 695 -15.32 -19.82 11.65
C GLU A 695 -14.90 -20.68 12.84
N GLU A 696 -13.62 -21.03 12.87
CA GLU A 696 -13.00 -21.86 13.91
C GLU A 696 -12.77 -21.13 15.23
N TRP A 697 -12.93 -19.80 15.28
CA TRP A 697 -12.75 -19.05 16.52
C TRP A 697 -13.93 -19.25 17.45
N GLU A 698 -13.65 -19.81 18.62
CA GLU A 698 -14.64 -20.00 19.69
C GLU A 698 -14.64 -18.88 20.72
N TYR A 699 -13.62 -18.03 20.75
CA TYR A 699 -13.60 -16.87 21.61
C TYR A 699 -12.85 -15.72 20.97
N ALA A 700 -13.23 -14.49 21.29
CA ALA A 700 -12.45 -13.28 21.00
C ALA A 700 -12.92 -12.15 21.90
N SER A 701 -11.99 -11.48 22.58
CA SER A 701 -12.32 -10.30 23.38
C SER A 701 -11.50 -9.08 22.95
N LEU A 702 -12.06 -7.91 23.15
CA LEU A 702 -11.48 -6.62 22.86
C LEU A 702 -11.85 -5.64 23.98
N HIS A 703 -10.86 -4.88 24.41
CA HIS A 703 -11.03 -3.67 25.19
C HIS A 703 -10.48 -2.48 24.40
N THR A 704 -11.26 -1.43 24.26
CA THR A 704 -10.84 -0.08 23.89
C THR A 704 -11.38 0.92 24.91
N PRO A 705 -10.93 2.19 24.91
CA PRO A 705 -11.51 3.20 25.81
C PRO A 705 -13.01 3.42 25.60
N ASP A 706 -13.52 3.10 24.41
CA ASP A 706 -14.94 3.26 24.08
C ASP A 706 -15.74 1.97 24.23
N ILE A 707 -15.15 0.80 23.98
CA ILE A 707 -15.91 -0.44 23.82
C ILE A 707 -15.19 -1.61 24.50
N ASP A 708 -15.92 -2.33 25.35
CA ASP A 708 -15.60 -3.71 25.70
C ASP A 708 -16.49 -4.65 24.91
N PHE A 709 -15.87 -5.68 24.34
CA PHE A 709 -16.53 -6.72 23.59
C PHE A 709 -15.95 -8.08 23.99
N ASP A 710 -16.81 -9.03 24.35
CA ASP A 710 -16.44 -10.43 24.61
C ASP A 710 -17.35 -11.34 23.79
N PHE A 711 -16.75 -12.21 22.98
CA PHE A 711 -17.44 -13.25 22.23
C PHE A 711 -16.98 -14.62 22.69
N LYS A 712 -17.95 -15.52 22.89
CA LYS A 712 -17.73 -16.95 23.13
C LYS A 712 -18.73 -17.76 22.33
N ALA A 713 -18.30 -18.88 21.76
CA ALA A 713 -19.16 -19.85 21.10
C ALA A 713 -18.69 -21.28 21.36
N GLY A 714 -19.54 -22.27 21.03
CA GLY A 714 -19.17 -23.69 21.13
C GLY A 714 -18.71 -24.07 22.55
N GLU A 715 -17.58 -24.78 22.65
CA GLU A 715 -17.07 -25.25 23.95
C GLU A 715 -16.74 -24.08 24.89
N ALA A 716 -16.23 -22.96 24.37
CA ALA A 716 -15.92 -21.77 25.17
C ALA A 716 -17.16 -21.12 25.81
N ALA A 717 -18.36 -21.29 25.21
CA ALA A 717 -19.60 -20.73 25.73
C ALA A 717 -20.31 -21.67 26.74
N THR A 718 -20.25 -22.99 26.54
CA THR A 718 -21.08 -23.94 27.28
C THR A 718 -20.31 -24.98 28.09
N GLY A 719 -18.98 -25.03 27.96
CA GLY A 719 -18.13 -26.07 28.51
C GLY A 719 -18.17 -27.37 27.69
N LYS A 720 -17.10 -28.17 27.82
CA LYS A 720 -16.80 -29.37 27.01
C LYS A 720 -17.89 -30.45 26.97
N TYR A 721 -18.78 -30.49 27.95
CA TYR A 721 -19.81 -31.54 28.09
C TYR A 721 -21.23 -31.09 27.72
N SER A 722 -21.39 -29.90 27.14
CA SER A 722 -22.69 -29.41 26.68
C SER A 722 -23.13 -30.10 25.39
N SER A 723 -24.40 -30.49 25.32
CA SER A 723 -25.02 -31.04 24.11
C SER A 723 -25.62 -29.98 23.18
N ARG A 724 -25.58 -28.69 23.56
CA ARG A 724 -26.16 -27.58 22.79
C ARG A 724 -25.09 -26.56 22.40
N ASP A 725 -25.13 -26.19 21.12
CA ASP A 725 -24.28 -25.14 20.53
C ASP A 725 -24.84 -23.77 20.92
N CYS A 726 -24.00 -22.89 21.46
CA CYS A 726 -24.40 -21.55 21.88
C CYS A 726 -23.42 -20.50 21.39
N SER A 727 -23.89 -19.25 21.34
CA SER A 727 -23.07 -18.06 21.14
C SER A 727 -23.44 -17.01 22.17
N LEU A 728 -22.43 -16.45 22.83
CA LEU A 728 -22.54 -15.44 23.86
C LEU A 728 -21.75 -14.21 23.41
N TYR A 729 -22.41 -13.06 23.48
CA TYR A 729 -21.81 -11.76 23.24
C TYR A 729 -22.05 -10.87 24.45
N THR A 730 -21.00 -10.23 24.94
CA THR A 730 -21.09 -9.19 25.96
C THR A 730 -20.52 -7.92 25.39
N VAL A 731 -21.28 -6.83 25.48
CA VAL A 731 -20.91 -5.53 24.92
C VAL A 731 -21.17 -4.43 25.95
N THR A 732 -20.17 -3.60 26.17
CA THR A 732 -20.31 -2.35 26.93
C THR A 732 -19.71 -1.23 26.09
N HIS A 733 -20.50 -0.20 25.76
CA HIS A 733 -20.00 0.97 25.02
C HIS A 733 -20.01 2.22 25.90
N ARG A 734 -19.14 3.19 25.60
CA ARG A 734 -19.00 4.48 26.30
C ARG A 734 -19.24 5.67 25.37
N LEU A 735 -19.79 5.41 24.19
CA LEU A 735 -20.12 6.40 23.17
C LEU A 735 -21.35 7.23 23.59
N PRO A 736 -21.21 8.55 23.85
CA PRO A 736 -22.30 9.35 24.43
C PRO A 736 -23.51 9.57 23.53
N ALA A 737 -23.38 9.47 22.21
CA ALA A 737 -24.49 9.65 21.26
C ALA A 737 -25.25 8.34 20.96
N VAL A 738 -24.65 7.18 21.26
CA VAL A 738 -25.26 5.87 20.98
C VAL A 738 -26.37 5.55 21.97
N ARG A 739 -27.50 5.08 21.45
CA ARG A 739 -28.71 4.69 22.20
C ARG A 739 -29.20 3.27 21.88
N ASN A 740 -28.78 2.73 20.74
CA ASN A 740 -29.18 1.41 20.27
C ASN A 740 -27.96 0.62 19.81
N LEU A 741 -27.83 -0.61 20.31
CA LEU A 741 -26.87 -1.60 19.84
C LEU A 741 -27.57 -2.50 18.83
N GLU A 742 -27.00 -2.60 17.63
CA GLU A 742 -27.36 -3.62 16.64
C GLU A 742 -26.21 -4.63 16.54
N LEU A 743 -26.46 -5.88 16.93
CA LEU A 743 -25.51 -6.97 16.72
C LEU A 743 -25.96 -7.78 15.49
N GLN A 744 -25.09 -7.87 14.49
CA GLN A 744 -25.22 -8.76 13.35
C GLN A 744 -24.20 -9.90 13.42
N PHE A 745 -24.67 -11.15 13.40
CA PHE A 745 -23.80 -12.31 13.60
C PHE A 745 -24.19 -13.50 12.71
N PRO A 746 -23.22 -14.34 12.31
CA PRO A 746 -23.49 -15.48 11.44
C PRO A 746 -24.24 -16.60 12.16
N ALA A 747 -25.15 -17.25 11.44
CA ALA A 747 -25.84 -18.45 11.92
C ALA A 747 -24.87 -19.63 12.07
N ARG A 748 -24.90 -20.33 13.20
CA ARG A 748 -24.11 -21.58 13.40
C ARG A 748 -24.89 -22.82 13.00
N ARG A 749 -26.22 -22.80 13.12
CA ARG A 749 -27.14 -23.90 12.81
C ARG A 749 -28.33 -23.41 12.00
N SER A 750 -29.16 -24.33 11.52
CA SER A 750 -30.35 -24.03 10.73
C SER A 750 -31.52 -23.42 11.51
N ALA A 751 -31.47 -23.36 12.85
CA ALA A 751 -32.52 -22.75 13.67
C ALA A 751 -31.99 -22.13 14.98
N VAL A 752 -32.74 -21.14 15.50
CA VAL A 752 -32.52 -20.53 16.81
C VAL A 752 -33.55 -21.10 17.79
N ALA A 753 -33.08 -21.89 18.76
CA ALA A 753 -33.94 -22.41 19.83
C ALA A 753 -34.41 -21.28 20.75
N ARG A 754 -33.49 -20.37 21.08
CA ARG A 754 -33.77 -19.21 21.93
C ARG A 754 -32.71 -18.14 21.74
N LEU A 755 -33.13 -16.88 21.69
CA LEU A 755 -32.27 -15.72 21.81
C LEU A 755 -32.70 -14.89 23.01
N MET A 756 -31.74 -14.58 23.89
CA MET A 756 -31.98 -13.79 25.10
C MET A 756 -31.07 -12.57 25.13
N VAL A 757 -31.62 -11.43 25.55
CA VAL A 757 -30.90 -10.18 25.84
C VAL A 757 -31.09 -9.91 27.33
N ASN A 758 -29.99 -9.78 28.08
CA ASN A 758 -30.02 -9.57 29.53
C ASN A 758 -30.94 -10.55 30.28
N GLY A 759 -30.93 -11.82 29.83
CA GLY A 759 -31.74 -12.91 30.40
C GLY A 759 -33.22 -12.94 29.97
N GLN A 760 -33.68 -11.98 29.16
CA GLN A 760 -35.05 -11.93 28.65
C GLN A 760 -35.11 -12.36 27.18
N ASN A 761 -36.16 -13.06 26.77
CA ASN A 761 -36.35 -13.42 25.37
C ASN A 761 -36.40 -12.16 24.49
N ALA A 762 -35.64 -12.15 23.40
CA ALA A 762 -35.64 -11.05 22.46
C ALA A 762 -35.94 -11.53 21.03
N ALA A 763 -36.59 -10.65 20.28
CA ALA A 763 -36.84 -10.88 18.87
C ALA A 763 -35.55 -10.68 18.06
N TRP A 764 -35.45 -11.41 16.96
CA TRP A 764 -34.37 -11.29 16.00
C TRP A 764 -34.94 -11.36 14.59
N ARG A 765 -34.16 -10.90 13.61
CA ARG A 765 -34.50 -10.98 12.18
C ARG A 765 -33.31 -11.51 11.38
N LEU A 766 -33.60 -12.07 10.21
CA LEU A 766 -32.55 -12.32 9.22
C LEU A 766 -32.12 -11.01 8.58
N VAL A 767 -30.82 -10.86 8.35
CA VAL A 767 -30.28 -9.81 7.48
C VAL A 767 -30.56 -10.25 6.05
N GLU A 768 -31.35 -9.45 5.34
CA GLU A 768 -31.68 -9.74 3.95
C GLU A 768 -30.43 -9.69 3.06
N ASN A 769 -30.43 -10.52 2.01
CA ASN A 769 -29.35 -10.56 1.03
C ASN A 769 -27.95 -10.83 1.59
N SER A 770 -27.83 -11.49 2.75
CA SER A 770 -26.53 -11.92 3.25
C SER A 770 -25.91 -12.94 2.28
N VAL A 771 -24.65 -12.69 1.89
CA VAL A 771 -23.90 -13.52 0.95
C VAL A 771 -22.94 -14.44 1.71
N GLY A 772 -22.80 -15.68 1.26
CA GLY A 772 -21.91 -16.69 1.84
C GLY A 772 -22.54 -17.44 3.02
N ARG A 773 -23.15 -16.72 3.97
CA ARG A 773 -23.75 -17.31 5.17
C ARG A 773 -25.01 -16.56 5.62
N PRO A 774 -25.98 -17.22 6.27
CA PRO A 774 -27.08 -16.51 6.93
C PRO A 774 -26.57 -15.65 8.06
N MET A 775 -27.03 -14.41 8.10
CA MET A 775 -26.72 -13.43 9.15
C MET A 775 -28.00 -13.09 9.90
N LEU A 776 -27.93 -13.05 11.23
CA LEU A 776 -29.03 -12.61 12.09
C LEU A 776 -28.72 -11.21 12.61
N SER A 777 -29.77 -10.41 12.84
CA SER A 777 -29.70 -9.08 13.45
C SER A 777 -30.59 -9.04 14.68
N VAL A 778 -30.03 -8.55 15.78
CA VAL A 778 -30.76 -8.19 17.00
C VAL A 778 -30.46 -6.72 17.32
N SER A 779 -31.50 -5.93 17.55
CA SER A 779 -31.39 -4.52 17.93
C SER A 779 -32.00 -4.31 19.29
N VAL A 780 -31.24 -3.67 20.18
CA VAL A 780 -31.62 -3.47 21.59
C VAL A 780 -31.24 -2.07 22.05
N PRO A 781 -32.05 -1.44 22.92
CA PRO A 781 -31.63 -0.25 23.64
C PRO A 781 -30.33 -0.54 24.40
N ALA A 782 -29.37 0.37 24.28
CA ALA A 782 -28.08 0.28 24.96
C ALA A 782 -27.70 1.68 25.46
N ALA A 783 -27.49 1.79 26.76
CA ALA A 783 -27.03 3.02 27.39
C ALA A 783 -25.51 2.98 27.59
N SER A 784 -24.90 4.15 27.51
CA SER A 784 -23.46 4.30 27.73
C SER A 784 -23.06 3.79 29.12
N GLY A 785 -22.09 2.88 29.17
CA GLY A 785 -21.55 2.26 30.36
C GLY A 785 -22.34 1.06 30.89
N GLU A 786 -23.50 0.74 30.29
CA GLU A 786 -24.27 -0.44 30.66
C GLU A 786 -23.85 -1.66 29.83
N GLU A 787 -23.75 -2.80 30.51
CA GLU A 787 -23.43 -4.08 29.89
C GLU A 787 -24.68 -4.68 29.21
N VAL A 788 -24.52 -5.13 27.98
CA VAL A 788 -25.52 -5.87 27.23
C VAL A 788 -25.00 -7.29 26.97
N THR A 789 -25.72 -8.29 27.48
CA THR A 789 -25.44 -9.70 27.23
C THR A 789 -26.44 -10.30 26.26
N ILE A 790 -25.97 -10.86 25.15
CA ILE A 790 -26.79 -11.53 24.13
C ILE A 790 -26.39 -13.01 24.10
N ASN A 791 -27.33 -13.89 24.41
CA ASN A 791 -27.15 -15.34 24.40
C ASN A 791 -28.04 -15.99 23.34
N VAL A 792 -27.43 -16.73 22.44
CA VAL A 792 -28.09 -17.46 21.37
C VAL A 792 -27.88 -18.95 21.58
N ALA A 793 -28.96 -19.67 21.85
CA ALA A 793 -28.99 -21.12 21.85
C ALA A 793 -29.41 -21.61 20.47
N TRP A 794 -28.54 -22.38 19.82
CA TRP A 794 -28.75 -22.91 18.48
C TRP A 794 -29.39 -24.31 18.51
N GLU A 795 -30.19 -24.63 17.50
CA GLU A 795 -30.72 -25.98 17.26
C GLU A 795 -30.85 -26.27 15.75
N GLY A 796 -31.29 -27.48 15.43
CA GLY A 796 -31.35 -27.94 14.04
C GLY A 796 -30.00 -28.42 13.53
N GLU A 797 -29.87 -28.43 12.20
CA GLU A 797 -28.76 -29.06 11.49
C GLU A 797 -27.59 -28.08 11.27
N LEU A 798 -26.44 -28.63 10.88
CA LEU A 798 -25.34 -27.81 10.36
C LEU A 798 -25.75 -27.22 9.01
N LEU A 799 -25.30 -26.00 8.75
CA LEU A 799 -25.62 -25.32 7.49
C LEU A 799 -24.89 -25.99 6.33
N GLU A 800 -25.64 -26.30 5.28
CA GLU A 800 -25.09 -26.94 4.08
C GLU A 800 -24.56 -25.90 3.08
N ALA A 801 -23.44 -26.21 2.44
CA ALA A 801 -22.98 -25.49 1.26
C ALA A 801 -23.59 -26.12 -0.01
N PRO A 802 -23.93 -25.33 -1.05
CA PRO A 802 -24.43 -25.90 -2.29
C PRO A 802 -23.36 -26.75 -2.98
N ALA A 803 -23.72 -27.95 -3.43
CA ALA A 803 -22.80 -28.84 -4.14
C ALA A 803 -22.46 -28.36 -5.57
N SER A 804 -23.45 -27.83 -6.29
CA SER A 804 -23.30 -27.22 -7.61
C SER A 804 -24.51 -26.34 -7.94
N VAL A 805 -24.39 -25.48 -8.95
CA VAL A 805 -25.51 -24.66 -9.45
C VAL A 805 -26.63 -25.52 -10.03
N ASP A 806 -26.29 -26.64 -10.69
CA ASP A 806 -27.24 -27.52 -11.38
C ASP A 806 -28.19 -28.27 -10.43
N ALA A 807 -27.86 -28.33 -9.14
CA ALA A 807 -28.70 -28.94 -8.12
C ALA A 807 -29.94 -28.08 -7.77
N TYR A 808 -30.05 -26.85 -8.30
CA TYR A 808 -31.09 -25.89 -7.93
C TYR A 808 -31.87 -25.38 -9.16
N PRO A 809 -33.18 -25.10 -9.03
CA PRO A 809 -33.96 -24.54 -10.12
C PRO A 809 -33.51 -23.11 -10.45
N ALA A 810 -33.56 -22.73 -11.73
CA ALA A 810 -33.11 -21.42 -12.22
C ALA A 810 -33.78 -20.23 -11.52
N THR A 811 -35.00 -20.38 -11.01
CA THR A 811 -35.73 -19.36 -10.23
C THR A 811 -35.06 -19.01 -8.90
N ARG A 812 -34.17 -19.87 -8.39
CA ARG A 812 -33.37 -19.63 -7.17
C ARG A 812 -31.94 -19.18 -7.47
N VAL A 813 -31.57 -19.03 -8.75
CA VAL A 813 -30.21 -18.70 -9.15
C VAL A 813 -30.17 -17.29 -9.74
N ARG A 814 -29.42 -16.39 -9.11
CA ARG A 814 -29.06 -15.07 -9.65
C ARG A 814 -27.67 -15.17 -10.26
N LYS A 815 -27.58 -15.11 -11.59
CA LYS A 815 -26.29 -14.99 -12.30
C LYS A 815 -25.82 -13.54 -12.26
N ALA A 816 -24.57 -13.31 -11.88
CA ALA A 816 -23.96 -11.99 -11.93
C ALA A 816 -22.47 -12.14 -12.24
N GLY A 817 -22.11 -11.91 -13.49
CA GLY A 817 -20.74 -12.06 -13.99
C GLY A 817 -20.14 -13.44 -13.67
N PRO A 818 -18.96 -13.51 -13.03
CA PRO A 818 -18.24 -14.76 -12.78
C PRO A 818 -18.85 -15.63 -11.66
N VAL A 819 -19.93 -15.19 -11.00
CA VAL A 819 -20.52 -15.89 -9.86
C VAL A 819 -22.01 -16.13 -10.08
N SER A 820 -22.47 -17.32 -9.70
CA SER A 820 -23.89 -17.61 -9.50
C SER A 820 -24.22 -17.57 -8.01
N PHE A 821 -25.20 -16.75 -7.64
CA PHE A 821 -25.73 -16.68 -6.29
C PHE A 821 -26.99 -17.55 -6.18
N ILE A 822 -26.94 -18.57 -5.34
CA ILE A 822 -28.05 -19.49 -5.10
C ILE A 822 -28.79 -19.04 -3.85
N ALA A 823 -30.08 -18.74 -3.96
CA ALA A 823 -30.94 -18.45 -2.83
C ALA A 823 -31.15 -19.72 -2.01
N MET A 824 -30.52 -19.82 -0.85
CA MET A 824 -30.57 -20.96 0.07
C MET A 824 -31.67 -20.78 1.12
N GLU A 825 -32.27 -21.88 1.55
CA GLU A 825 -33.22 -21.93 2.66
C GLU A 825 -33.07 -23.25 3.40
N GLN A 826 -32.73 -23.20 4.69
CA GLN A 826 -32.56 -24.38 5.55
C GLN A 826 -33.07 -24.05 6.95
N GLY A 827 -34.09 -24.76 7.40
CA GLY A 827 -34.77 -24.45 8.67
C GLY A 827 -35.32 -23.02 8.68
N GLN A 828 -34.85 -22.21 9.62
CA GLN A 828 -35.21 -20.80 9.76
C GLN A 828 -34.26 -19.86 8.99
N MET A 829 -33.23 -20.38 8.34
CA MET A 829 -32.16 -19.58 7.74
C MET A 829 -32.35 -19.36 6.24
N LYS A 830 -32.08 -18.14 5.77
CA LYS A 830 -32.06 -17.76 4.35
C LYS A 830 -30.82 -16.93 4.06
N TRP A 831 -30.18 -17.20 2.93
CA TRP A 831 -28.98 -16.49 2.47
C TRP A 831 -28.74 -16.73 0.98
N TRP A 832 -27.77 -16.03 0.42
CA TRP A 832 -27.26 -16.29 -0.92
C TRP A 832 -25.93 -17.02 -0.84
N ALA A 833 -25.86 -18.24 -1.34
CA ALA A 833 -24.60 -18.97 -1.44
C ALA A 833 -23.93 -18.64 -2.79
N PRO A 834 -22.72 -18.07 -2.78
CA PRO A 834 -21.96 -17.85 -4.01
C PRO A 834 -21.37 -19.17 -4.49
N VAL A 835 -21.53 -19.46 -5.78
CA VAL A 835 -20.82 -20.52 -6.48
C VAL A 835 -20.06 -19.86 -7.62
N GLU A 836 -18.74 -19.81 -7.47
CA GLU A 836 -17.87 -19.29 -8.52
C GLU A 836 -17.92 -20.25 -9.71
N HIS A 837 -18.09 -19.69 -10.91
CA HIS A 837 -17.88 -20.48 -12.10
C HIS A 837 -16.39 -20.78 -12.21
N PRO A 838 -15.98 -22.01 -12.56
CA PRO A 838 -14.62 -22.26 -12.94
C PRO A 838 -14.27 -21.20 -13.97
N VAL A 839 -13.30 -20.35 -13.65
CA VAL A 839 -12.72 -19.45 -14.63
C VAL A 839 -12.28 -20.40 -15.72
N SER A 840 -12.98 -20.39 -16.87
CA SER A 840 -12.49 -21.17 -18.00
C SER A 840 -11.04 -20.74 -18.18
N ASP A 841 -10.10 -21.64 -18.47
CA ASP A 841 -8.69 -21.34 -18.82
C ASP A 841 -8.53 -20.27 -19.94
N LYS A 842 -9.61 -19.66 -20.41
CA LYS A 842 -9.69 -18.30 -20.91
C LYS A 842 -9.47 -17.22 -19.83
N GLY A 843 -8.50 -17.36 -18.93
CA GLY A 843 -7.70 -16.16 -18.63
C GLY A 843 -7.27 -15.59 -19.99
N LYS A 844 -7.26 -14.27 -20.21
CA LYS A 844 -6.86 -13.69 -21.50
C LYS A 844 -5.54 -14.37 -21.89
N LYS A 845 -5.59 -15.31 -22.85
CA LYS A 845 -4.38 -15.98 -23.31
C LYS A 845 -3.50 -14.86 -23.81
N PRO A 846 -2.26 -14.71 -23.29
CA PRO A 846 -1.45 -13.58 -23.67
C PRO A 846 -1.37 -13.51 -25.18
N VAL A 847 -1.58 -12.32 -25.75
CA VAL A 847 -1.53 -12.15 -27.19
C VAL A 847 -0.10 -12.45 -27.64
N PRO A 848 0.16 -13.53 -28.40
CA PRO A 848 1.52 -13.96 -28.64
C PRO A 848 2.23 -12.99 -29.60
N ALA A 849 3.51 -12.75 -29.34
CA ALA A 849 4.37 -12.02 -30.27
C ALA A 849 4.85 -12.88 -31.46
N GLY A 850 4.69 -14.20 -31.40
CA GLY A 850 5.27 -15.15 -32.34
C GLY A 850 6.41 -15.97 -31.72
N ASP A 851 6.58 -17.21 -32.16
CA ASP A 851 7.73 -18.04 -31.76
C ASP A 851 8.86 -18.05 -32.78
N PHE A 852 8.61 -17.49 -33.98
CA PHE A 852 9.55 -17.36 -35.09
C PHE A 852 10.19 -18.69 -35.54
N LYS A 853 9.63 -19.84 -35.15
CA LYS A 853 10.17 -21.17 -35.52
C LYS A 853 9.87 -21.54 -36.97
N ALA A 854 8.82 -20.94 -37.53
CA ALA A 854 8.35 -21.21 -38.89
C ALA A 854 8.99 -20.31 -39.96
N VAL A 855 10.03 -19.55 -39.61
CA VAL A 855 10.74 -18.65 -40.53
C VAL A 855 11.44 -19.46 -41.61
N ASP A 856 11.10 -19.15 -42.86
CA ASP A 856 11.79 -19.63 -44.06
C ASP A 856 12.35 -18.42 -44.82
N SER A 857 13.63 -18.14 -44.59
CA SER A 857 14.33 -16.97 -45.13
C SER A 857 14.30 -16.91 -46.66
N ALA A 858 14.26 -18.05 -47.36
CA ALA A 858 14.18 -18.08 -48.82
C ALA A 858 12.81 -17.62 -49.35
N ARG A 859 11.78 -17.63 -48.51
CA ARG A 859 10.40 -17.24 -48.82
C ARG A 859 10.02 -15.86 -48.27
N CYS A 860 10.92 -15.21 -47.55
CA CYS A 860 10.70 -13.88 -46.98
C CYS A 860 10.85 -12.79 -48.05
N THR A 861 9.80 -12.01 -48.27
CA THR A 861 9.76 -10.87 -49.19
C THR A 861 9.45 -9.58 -48.42
N PRO A 862 10.42 -8.66 -48.27
CA PRO A 862 10.18 -7.35 -47.65
C PRO A 862 9.19 -6.49 -48.45
N VAL A 863 8.32 -5.77 -47.76
CA VAL A 863 7.38 -4.80 -48.33
C VAL A 863 8.04 -3.42 -48.41
N ASP A 864 7.79 -2.68 -49.49
CA ASP A 864 8.25 -1.30 -49.62
C ASP A 864 7.32 -0.32 -48.90
N MET A 865 7.84 0.28 -47.84
CA MET A 865 7.11 1.23 -46.99
C MET A 865 7.59 2.68 -47.15
N GLN A 866 8.49 2.96 -48.11
CA GLN A 866 9.15 4.27 -48.22
C GLN A 866 8.17 5.44 -48.35
N LYS A 867 7.02 5.22 -49.00
CA LYS A 867 5.97 6.24 -49.19
C LYS A 867 5.04 6.42 -47.98
N VAL A 868 5.12 5.53 -47.00
CA VAL A 868 4.24 5.53 -45.81
C VAL A 868 4.97 6.09 -44.58
N PHE A 869 6.31 6.01 -44.53
CA PHE A 869 7.08 6.57 -43.42
C PHE A 869 6.85 8.08 -43.25
N ASN A 870 6.47 8.48 -42.03
CA ASN A 870 6.08 9.85 -41.69
C ASN A 870 7.00 10.50 -40.62
N ALA A 871 7.95 9.75 -40.05
CA ALA A 871 8.86 10.24 -39.01
C ALA A 871 10.19 9.48 -38.95
N ASN A 872 11.12 9.98 -38.14
CA ASN A 872 12.24 9.18 -37.61
C ASN A 872 11.82 8.55 -36.28
N VAL A 873 12.23 7.31 -36.02
CA VAL A 873 11.94 6.64 -34.74
C VAL A 873 12.45 7.42 -33.52
N THR A 874 13.51 8.21 -33.71
CA THR A 874 14.11 9.05 -32.65
C THR A 874 13.27 10.28 -32.29
N ASP A 875 12.25 10.62 -33.07
CA ASP A 875 11.38 11.77 -32.82
C ASP A 875 10.41 11.52 -31.64
N ILE A 876 10.17 10.26 -31.26
CA ILE A 876 9.12 9.84 -30.33
C ILE A 876 9.12 10.58 -28.98
N PHE A 877 10.28 10.81 -28.36
CA PHE A 877 10.41 11.57 -27.10
C PHE A 877 11.10 12.93 -27.28
N ARG A 878 11.34 13.33 -28.53
CA ARG A 878 11.85 14.67 -28.90
C ARG A 878 10.71 15.61 -29.32
N ASN A 879 9.58 15.06 -29.73
CA ASN A 879 8.37 15.80 -30.05
C ASN A 879 7.65 16.34 -28.80
N GLU A 880 6.83 17.34 -29.02
CA GLU A 880 5.82 17.78 -28.06
C GLU A 880 4.43 17.37 -28.54
N TYR A 881 3.73 16.58 -27.72
CA TYR A 881 2.35 16.16 -27.90
C TYR A 881 1.45 17.15 -27.15
N LEU A 882 0.90 18.12 -27.87
CA LEU A 882 0.16 19.25 -27.28
C LEU A 882 -1.36 19.19 -27.50
N SER A 883 -1.82 18.37 -28.43
CA SER A 883 -3.24 18.28 -28.81
C SER A 883 -3.59 16.88 -29.33
N PRO A 884 -4.79 16.35 -29.01
CA PRO A 884 -5.76 16.90 -28.06
C PRO A 884 -5.29 16.73 -26.60
N ARG A 885 -5.64 17.68 -25.72
CA ARG A 885 -5.40 17.58 -24.27
C ARG A 885 -6.68 17.86 -23.50
N SER A 886 -6.73 17.41 -22.24
CA SER A 886 -7.89 17.67 -21.39
C SER A 886 -8.15 19.19 -21.29
N PRO A 887 -9.40 19.64 -21.45
CA PRO A 887 -9.78 21.02 -21.21
C PRO A 887 -9.82 21.37 -19.72
N TYR A 888 -9.62 20.39 -18.83
CA TYR A 888 -9.67 20.55 -17.38
C TYR A 888 -8.29 20.37 -16.72
N THR A 889 -8.22 20.74 -15.44
CA THR A 889 -6.97 20.63 -14.67
C THR A 889 -6.90 19.21 -14.10
N THR A 890 -5.97 18.40 -14.60
CA THR A 890 -5.78 16.98 -14.24
C THR A 890 -4.30 16.66 -14.11
N LEU A 891 -3.97 15.51 -13.53
CA LEU A 891 -2.68 14.85 -13.78
C LEU A 891 -2.72 14.21 -15.15
N GLN A 892 -1.67 14.38 -15.93
CA GLN A 892 -1.61 13.92 -17.32
C GLN A 892 -0.17 13.60 -17.74
N LEU A 893 -0.02 12.75 -18.75
CA LEU A 893 1.28 12.44 -19.34
C LEU A 893 2.00 13.75 -19.75
N PRO A 894 3.29 13.94 -19.44
CA PRO A 894 4.03 15.13 -19.83
C PRO A 894 4.06 15.37 -21.35
N LYS A 895 4.23 16.63 -21.79
CA LYS A 895 4.21 16.99 -23.22
C LYS A 895 5.20 16.24 -24.11
N GLN A 896 6.30 15.72 -23.57
CA GLN A 896 7.25 14.90 -24.32
C GLN A 896 6.82 13.42 -24.50
N GLY A 897 5.65 13.01 -24.01
CA GLY A 897 5.10 11.67 -24.22
C GLY A 897 5.68 10.58 -23.29
N ILE A 898 6.39 10.96 -22.23
CA ILE A 898 6.96 10.07 -21.23
C ILE A 898 7.15 10.81 -19.90
N GLY A 899 7.02 10.09 -18.78
CA GLY A 899 7.12 10.62 -17.43
C GLY A 899 5.77 10.69 -16.73
N GLU A 900 5.72 11.37 -15.59
CA GLU A 900 4.51 11.57 -14.79
C GLU A 900 4.66 12.89 -13.98
N TRP A 901 3.72 13.22 -13.09
CA TRP A 901 3.68 14.51 -12.39
C TRP A 901 4.75 14.74 -11.29
N CYS A 902 5.29 13.69 -10.67
CA CYS A 902 6.49 13.64 -9.83
C CYS A 902 7.79 13.71 -10.65
N HIS A 903 7.82 13.12 -11.85
CA HIS A 903 8.93 13.14 -12.79
C HIS A 903 8.57 13.82 -14.13
N PRO A 904 8.13 15.09 -14.12
CA PRO A 904 7.52 15.73 -15.29
C PRO A 904 8.49 16.05 -16.42
N LEU A 905 9.80 16.02 -16.12
CA LEU A 905 10.87 16.30 -17.10
C LEU A 905 11.60 15.02 -17.54
N LYS A 906 11.10 13.83 -17.16
CA LYS A 906 11.66 12.56 -17.63
C LYS A 906 11.57 12.50 -19.16
N THR A 907 12.63 11.99 -19.78
CA THR A 907 12.70 11.68 -21.21
C THR A 907 13.63 10.48 -21.42
N ALA A 908 13.63 9.91 -22.62
CA ALA A 908 14.57 8.88 -23.04
C ALA A 908 15.21 9.26 -24.38
N ASP A 909 16.52 9.05 -24.51
CA ASP A 909 17.23 9.31 -25.75
C ASP A 909 17.23 8.05 -26.63
N ILE A 910 16.41 8.09 -27.67
CA ILE A 910 16.32 7.02 -28.67
C ILE A 910 17.37 7.28 -29.75
N ASP A 911 18.17 6.26 -30.03
CA ASP A 911 19.31 6.30 -30.95
C ASP A 911 19.22 5.11 -31.89
N ASP A 912 18.96 5.36 -33.18
CA ASP A 912 18.83 4.34 -34.22
C ASP A 912 20.10 4.14 -35.07
N SER A 913 21.24 4.70 -34.63
CA SER A 913 22.49 4.67 -35.40
C SER A 913 22.96 3.25 -35.74
N GLY A 914 22.82 2.28 -34.83
CA GLY A 914 23.18 0.88 -35.07
C GLY A 914 22.27 0.21 -36.11
N LEU A 915 20.97 0.45 -36.03
CA LEU A 915 20.01 0.00 -37.03
C LEU A 915 20.37 0.58 -38.41
N ARG A 916 20.62 1.89 -38.50
CA ARG A 916 21.01 2.54 -39.77
C ARG A 916 22.33 1.99 -40.31
N ALA A 917 23.31 1.80 -39.44
CA ALA A 917 24.62 1.25 -39.79
C ALA A 917 24.57 -0.22 -40.21
N ALA A 918 23.51 -0.97 -39.87
CA ALA A 918 23.30 -2.35 -40.29
C ALA A 918 22.63 -2.46 -41.69
N VAL A 919 21.99 -1.40 -42.19
CA VAL A 919 21.31 -1.40 -43.49
C VAL A 919 22.32 -1.51 -44.64
N ARG A 920 22.12 -2.47 -45.54
CA ARG A 920 22.91 -2.64 -46.77
C ARG A 920 21.96 -2.69 -47.97
N LYS A 921 22.17 -1.82 -48.96
CA LYS A 921 21.31 -1.72 -50.17
C LYS A 921 19.81 -1.58 -49.83
N GLY A 922 19.49 -0.87 -48.74
CA GLY A 922 18.12 -0.65 -48.27
C GLY A 922 17.48 -1.82 -47.52
N LEU A 923 18.25 -2.86 -47.17
CA LEU A 923 17.80 -4.02 -46.40
C LEU A 923 18.53 -4.11 -45.06
N LEU A 924 17.77 -4.38 -44.00
CA LEU A 924 18.23 -4.81 -42.70
C LEU A 924 18.09 -6.34 -42.63
N GLU A 925 19.22 -7.04 -42.53
CA GLU A 925 19.24 -8.49 -42.32
C GLU A 925 19.26 -8.80 -40.82
N THR A 926 18.36 -9.68 -40.37
CA THR A 926 18.27 -10.06 -38.96
C THR A 926 18.89 -11.44 -38.71
N LYS A 927 19.32 -11.70 -37.47
CA LYS A 927 19.84 -13.02 -37.06
C LYS A 927 18.80 -14.14 -37.15
N LEU A 928 17.51 -13.80 -37.18
CA LEU A 928 16.41 -14.76 -37.40
C LEU A 928 16.19 -15.08 -38.89
N GLY A 929 16.94 -14.47 -39.81
CA GLY A 929 16.78 -14.69 -41.24
C GLY A 929 15.51 -14.03 -41.82
N ILE A 930 15.02 -12.97 -41.17
CA ILE A 930 13.92 -12.14 -41.65
C ILE A 930 14.52 -10.81 -42.13
N PRO A 931 14.59 -10.55 -43.45
CA PRO A 931 15.03 -9.26 -43.97
C PRO A 931 13.93 -8.21 -43.80
N PHE A 932 14.26 -6.95 -43.53
CA PHE A 932 13.31 -5.82 -43.56
C PHE A 932 13.82 -4.73 -44.50
N ARG A 933 12.95 -4.11 -45.30
CA ARG A 933 13.30 -2.94 -46.11
C ARG A 933 13.12 -1.68 -45.27
N THR A 934 14.23 -1.00 -44.98
CA THR A 934 14.26 0.23 -44.17
C THR A 934 15.44 1.10 -44.62
N PRO A 935 15.34 2.45 -44.63
CA PRO A 935 16.39 3.29 -45.19
C PRO A 935 17.54 3.53 -44.21
N ALA A 936 18.75 3.77 -44.73
CA ALA A 936 19.91 4.15 -43.92
C ALA A 936 19.89 5.63 -43.49
N GLU A 937 19.07 6.47 -44.14
CA GLU A 937 18.90 7.90 -43.86
C GLU A 937 17.44 8.32 -44.08
N GLY A 938 16.97 9.38 -43.41
CA GLY A 938 15.59 9.88 -43.51
C GLY A 938 14.56 9.04 -42.75
N HIS A 939 13.27 9.30 -42.98
CA HIS A 939 12.18 8.65 -42.22
C HIS A 939 12.24 7.12 -42.33
N ASN A 940 12.14 6.44 -41.19
CA ASN A 940 12.23 4.97 -41.08
C ASN A 940 11.07 4.33 -40.32
N ILE A 941 10.07 5.11 -39.94
CA ILE A 941 8.91 4.62 -39.21
C ILE A 941 7.66 5.34 -39.68
N ALA A 942 6.55 4.62 -39.65
CA ALA A 942 5.23 5.16 -39.87
C ALA A 942 4.46 5.11 -38.55
N PHE A 943 4.37 6.25 -37.86
CA PHE A 943 3.67 6.39 -36.59
C PHE A 943 2.17 6.63 -36.77
N THR A 944 1.39 6.07 -35.85
CA THR A 944 0.00 6.42 -35.57
C THR A 944 -0.15 6.83 -34.11
N SER A 945 -1.05 7.78 -33.84
CA SER A 945 -1.41 8.20 -32.47
C SER A 945 -2.76 8.87 -32.44
N LEU A 946 -3.37 8.96 -31.25
CA LEU A 946 -4.52 9.85 -31.03
C LEU A 946 -4.12 11.31 -30.76
N TRP A 947 -2.82 11.59 -30.71
CA TRP A 947 -2.28 12.95 -30.79
C TRP A 947 -2.31 13.47 -32.22
N ASP A 948 -2.54 14.77 -32.40
CA ASP A 948 -2.57 15.44 -33.72
C ASP A 948 -1.23 15.41 -34.46
N ASN A 949 -0.16 14.95 -33.80
CA ASN A 949 1.17 14.79 -34.38
C ASN A 949 1.19 13.75 -35.51
N TYR A 950 0.33 12.73 -35.46
CA TYR A 950 0.27 11.62 -36.41
C TYR A 950 -1.18 11.21 -36.70
N PRO A 951 -1.48 10.55 -37.83
CA PRO A 951 -2.82 10.03 -38.05
C PRO A 951 -3.17 8.94 -37.03
N ASP A 952 -4.46 8.79 -36.72
CA ASP A 952 -4.96 7.72 -35.84
C ASP A 952 -4.76 6.31 -36.44
N SER A 953 -4.68 6.25 -37.77
CA SER A 953 -4.60 5.02 -38.55
C SER A 953 -3.83 5.22 -39.86
N LEU A 954 -3.21 4.13 -40.33
CA LEU A 954 -2.46 4.10 -41.59
C LEU A 954 -2.81 2.84 -42.38
N GLN A 955 -2.88 2.99 -43.72
CA GLN A 955 -3.10 1.89 -44.64
C GLN A 955 -1.84 1.63 -45.49
N ILE A 956 -1.33 0.39 -45.46
CA ILE A 956 -0.14 -0.03 -46.18
C ILE A 956 -0.54 -1.07 -47.23
N PRO A 957 -0.40 -0.79 -48.54
CA PRO A 957 -0.76 -1.74 -49.59
C PRO A 957 0.06 -3.03 -49.48
N LEU A 958 -0.63 -4.17 -49.57
CA LEU A 958 -0.03 -5.50 -49.64
C LEU A 958 -0.39 -6.16 -50.97
N GLN A 959 0.38 -7.16 -51.39
CA GLN A 959 0.15 -7.85 -52.66
C GLN A 959 0.40 -9.35 -52.53
N GLY A 960 -0.14 -10.14 -53.45
CA GLY A 960 0.11 -11.57 -53.52
C GLY A 960 -0.56 -12.35 -52.39
N LYS A 961 0.01 -13.51 -52.05
CA LYS A 961 -0.44 -14.34 -50.93
C LYS A 961 0.74 -14.54 -49.99
N ALA A 962 0.46 -14.66 -48.69
CA ALA A 962 1.47 -14.96 -47.70
C ALA A 962 0.88 -15.85 -46.61
N SER A 963 1.71 -16.70 -46.02
CA SER A 963 1.34 -17.49 -44.84
C SER A 963 1.53 -16.71 -43.54
N ARG A 964 2.38 -15.68 -43.55
CA ARG A 964 2.75 -14.86 -42.38
C ARG A 964 3.18 -13.47 -42.80
N ALA A 965 2.97 -12.51 -41.91
CA ALA A 965 3.67 -11.24 -41.89
C ALA A 965 4.56 -11.14 -40.65
N TYR A 966 5.82 -10.78 -40.85
CA TYR A 966 6.73 -10.38 -39.79
C TYR A 966 6.81 -8.86 -39.75
N LEU A 967 6.73 -8.29 -38.56
CA LEU A 967 6.59 -6.86 -38.33
C LEU A 967 7.75 -6.39 -37.44
N LEU A 968 8.49 -5.37 -37.87
CA LEU A 968 9.42 -4.64 -37.01
C LEU A 968 8.72 -3.36 -36.57
N MET A 969 8.52 -3.20 -35.26
CA MET A 969 7.71 -2.12 -34.70
C MET A 969 8.40 -1.45 -33.52
N ALA A 970 8.11 -0.18 -33.28
CA ALA A 970 8.61 0.56 -32.13
C ALA A 970 7.58 1.62 -31.72
N GLY A 971 7.48 1.92 -30.43
CA GLY A 971 6.51 2.87 -29.92
C GLY A 971 6.49 2.97 -28.40
N SER A 972 5.61 3.81 -27.88
CA SER A 972 5.42 3.99 -26.44
C SER A 972 4.22 3.20 -25.93
N THR A 973 4.25 2.91 -24.62
CA THR A 973 3.12 2.45 -23.80
C THR A 973 3.47 2.76 -22.34
N ASN A 974 2.56 2.56 -21.41
CA ASN A 974 2.76 2.83 -19.99
C ASN A 974 1.97 1.87 -19.10
N HIS A 975 2.22 1.92 -17.79
CA HIS A 975 1.60 1.04 -16.80
C HIS A 975 0.07 1.18 -16.74
N MET A 976 -0.49 2.36 -16.99
CA MET A 976 -1.95 2.56 -17.03
C MET A 976 -2.60 2.07 -18.32
N GLN A 977 -1.82 1.71 -19.35
CA GLN A 977 -2.33 1.10 -20.58
C GLN A 977 -2.19 -0.43 -20.56
N CYS A 978 -1.94 -1.04 -19.41
CA CYS A 978 -1.70 -2.47 -19.23
C CYS A 978 -2.98 -3.32 -19.41
N HIS A 979 -2.82 -4.53 -19.94
CA HIS A 979 -3.87 -5.53 -20.19
C HIS A 979 -5.01 -5.09 -21.14
N ILE A 980 -4.83 -3.97 -21.84
CA ILE A 980 -5.76 -3.43 -22.83
C ILE A 980 -5.10 -3.29 -24.21
N ASP A 981 -5.92 -3.33 -25.26
CA ASP A 981 -5.46 -3.09 -26.62
C ASP A 981 -4.98 -1.65 -26.76
N ASN A 982 -3.67 -1.44 -26.92
CA ASN A 982 -3.07 -0.12 -27.16
C ASN A 982 -3.25 0.29 -28.63
N GLY A 983 -3.20 -0.70 -29.53
CA GLY A 983 -3.41 -0.55 -30.96
C GLY A 983 -3.76 -1.89 -31.58
N VAL A 984 -4.06 -1.87 -32.87
CA VAL A 984 -4.52 -3.05 -33.60
C VAL A 984 -4.02 -3.05 -35.03
N ILE A 985 -3.62 -4.23 -35.49
CA ILE A 985 -3.16 -4.48 -36.85
C ILE A 985 -4.17 -5.37 -37.54
N ARG A 986 -4.68 -4.93 -38.70
CA ARG A 986 -5.61 -5.72 -39.51
C ARG A 986 -5.05 -5.93 -40.91
N VAL A 987 -4.93 -7.17 -41.34
CA VAL A 987 -4.51 -7.52 -42.70
C VAL A 987 -5.74 -7.95 -43.48
N TYR A 988 -6.17 -7.08 -44.39
CA TYR A 988 -7.34 -7.29 -45.24
C TYR A 988 -6.97 -8.08 -46.50
N TYR A 989 -7.90 -8.94 -46.90
CA TYR A 989 -7.85 -9.72 -48.13
C TYR A 989 -8.72 -9.07 -49.21
N GLU A 990 -8.47 -9.40 -50.49
CA GLU A 990 -9.28 -8.90 -51.63
C GLU A 990 -10.76 -9.32 -51.54
N ASP A 991 -11.09 -10.35 -50.74
CA ASP A 991 -12.47 -10.81 -50.49
C ASP A 991 -13.20 -10.03 -49.39
N GLY A 992 -12.56 -9.02 -48.79
CA GLY A 992 -13.11 -8.18 -47.73
C GLY A 992 -12.96 -8.73 -46.30
N THR A 993 -12.49 -9.97 -46.12
CA THR A 993 -12.16 -10.50 -44.79
C THR A 993 -10.81 -9.97 -44.29
N CYS A 994 -10.54 -10.08 -42.99
CA CYS A 994 -9.23 -9.75 -42.44
C CYS A 994 -8.81 -10.68 -41.30
N ASP A 995 -7.49 -10.79 -41.10
CA ASP A 995 -6.90 -11.29 -39.87
C ASP A 995 -6.50 -10.10 -38.98
N THR A 996 -6.55 -10.28 -37.66
CA THR A 996 -6.31 -9.21 -36.68
C THR A 996 -5.25 -9.61 -35.65
N LEU A 997 -4.38 -8.66 -35.28
CA LEU A 997 -3.43 -8.77 -34.18
C LEU A 997 -3.55 -7.53 -33.28
N SER A 998 -4.00 -7.71 -32.05
CA SER A 998 -3.99 -6.66 -31.02
C SER A 998 -2.59 -6.44 -30.47
N LEU A 999 -2.27 -5.20 -30.13
CA LEU A 999 -1.04 -4.80 -29.46
C LEU A 999 -1.35 -4.53 -27.99
N VAL A 1000 -0.89 -5.40 -27.10
CA VAL A 1000 -1.23 -5.41 -25.68
C VAL A 1000 0.05 -5.45 -24.85
N ASN A 1001 0.22 -4.54 -23.89
CA ASN A 1001 1.25 -4.67 -22.86
C ASN A 1001 0.70 -5.45 -21.65
N PRO A 1002 1.52 -6.30 -21.01
CA PRO A 1002 2.90 -6.60 -21.39
C PRO A 1002 3.02 -7.64 -22.52
N ASP A 1003 1.96 -8.34 -22.91
CA ASP A 1003 1.98 -9.51 -23.80
C ASP A 1003 2.94 -9.42 -25.00
N ASN A 1004 2.67 -8.50 -25.93
CA ASN A 1004 3.43 -8.36 -27.18
C ASN A 1004 3.84 -6.92 -27.51
N TRP A 1005 3.38 -5.92 -26.76
CA TRP A 1005 3.67 -4.51 -27.03
C TRP A 1005 4.52 -3.88 -25.92
N PRO A 1006 5.85 -3.77 -26.08
CA PRO A 1006 6.71 -3.19 -25.05
C PRO A 1006 7.04 -1.73 -25.36
N PRO A 1007 7.22 -0.90 -24.32
CA PRO A 1007 7.70 0.47 -24.51
C PRO A 1007 9.10 0.47 -25.16
N ILE A 1008 9.39 1.44 -26.02
CA ILE A 1008 10.65 1.51 -26.77
C ILE A 1008 11.87 1.72 -25.87
N GLU A 1009 11.73 2.45 -24.77
CA GLU A 1009 12.83 2.88 -23.90
C GLU A 1009 13.25 1.83 -22.87
N GLN A 1010 12.49 0.75 -22.69
CA GLN A 1010 12.78 -0.25 -21.67
C GLN A 1010 12.28 -1.65 -22.04
N ILE A 1011 12.71 -2.64 -21.27
CA ILE A 1011 12.12 -3.99 -21.27
C ILE A 1011 11.25 -4.18 -20.02
N PHE A 1012 10.51 -5.27 -19.96
CA PHE A 1012 9.68 -5.58 -18.80
C PHE A 1012 10.51 -6.17 -17.65
N PHE A 1013 10.14 -5.82 -16.41
CA PHE A 1013 10.68 -6.42 -15.19
C PHE A 1013 9.84 -7.66 -14.84
N GLU A 1014 10.45 -8.83 -14.70
CA GLU A 1014 9.72 -10.04 -14.27
C GLU A 1014 10.40 -10.62 -13.02
N ASP A 1015 9.60 -11.05 -12.04
CA ASP A 1015 10.06 -11.69 -10.81
C ASP A 1015 9.38 -13.04 -10.54
N GLY A 1016 8.49 -13.47 -11.43
CA GLY A 1016 7.73 -14.72 -11.29
C GLY A 1016 6.70 -14.70 -10.15
N LYS A 1017 6.47 -13.52 -9.53
CA LYS A 1017 5.48 -13.29 -8.47
C LYS A 1017 4.40 -12.34 -9.00
N SER A 1018 4.44 -11.07 -8.62
CA SER A 1018 3.49 -10.05 -9.10
C SER A 1018 3.72 -9.68 -10.56
N PHE A 1019 4.95 -9.81 -11.05
CA PHE A 1019 5.31 -9.48 -12.42
C PHE A 1019 5.65 -10.77 -13.17
N ASN A 1020 4.62 -11.38 -13.72
CA ASN A 1020 4.72 -12.57 -14.54
C ASN A 1020 3.87 -12.38 -15.80
N ARG A 1021 4.51 -12.23 -16.95
CA ARG A 1021 3.79 -11.93 -18.19
C ARG A 1021 2.97 -13.11 -18.70
N HIS A 1022 3.27 -14.33 -18.23
CA HIS A 1022 2.71 -15.58 -18.74
C HIS A 1022 2.82 -15.74 -20.29
N ALA A 1023 3.71 -14.95 -20.93
CA ALA A 1023 3.87 -14.82 -22.36
C ALA A 1023 5.30 -15.18 -22.78
N PRO A 1024 5.53 -15.68 -24.01
CA PRO A 1024 6.89 -15.91 -24.51
C PRO A 1024 7.77 -14.65 -24.47
N SER A 1025 9.07 -14.84 -24.33
CA SER A 1025 10.06 -13.75 -24.39
C SER A 1025 10.01 -13.04 -25.75
N LEU A 1026 10.13 -11.72 -25.73
CA LEU A 1026 9.98 -10.90 -26.91
C LEU A 1026 11.30 -10.70 -27.63
N TYR A 1027 11.34 -10.97 -28.93
CA TYR A 1027 12.48 -10.57 -29.75
C TYR A 1027 12.50 -9.04 -29.90
N ARG A 1028 13.60 -8.46 -29.46
CA ARG A 1028 13.83 -7.01 -29.44
C ARG A 1028 15.09 -6.69 -30.25
N LEU A 1029 15.03 -5.63 -31.04
CA LEU A 1029 16.15 -5.10 -31.81
C LEU A 1029 16.64 -3.80 -31.16
N ARG A 1030 17.83 -3.80 -30.55
CA ARG A 1030 18.43 -2.58 -30.00
C ARG A 1030 18.77 -1.62 -31.11
N LEU A 1031 18.18 -0.43 -31.08
CA LEU A 1031 18.27 0.55 -32.16
C LEU A 1031 19.69 1.09 -32.29
N LYS A 1032 20.39 1.27 -31.17
CA LYS A 1032 21.74 1.84 -31.12
C LYS A 1032 22.85 0.88 -31.56
N THR A 1033 22.65 -0.43 -31.38
CA THR A 1033 23.68 -1.44 -31.71
C THR A 1033 23.32 -2.29 -32.93
N GLY A 1034 22.03 -2.35 -33.31
CA GLY A 1034 21.53 -3.24 -34.36
C GLY A 1034 21.44 -4.71 -33.92
N GLU A 1035 21.61 -5.00 -32.63
CA GLU A 1035 21.54 -6.37 -32.11
C GLU A 1035 20.11 -6.83 -31.87
N LEU A 1036 19.80 -8.08 -32.23
CA LEU A 1036 18.51 -8.73 -32.03
C LEU A 1036 18.66 -9.88 -31.01
N SER A 1037 17.87 -9.85 -29.94
CA SER A 1037 17.78 -10.92 -28.94
C SER A 1037 16.39 -10.92 -28.29
N ASN A 1038 15.97 -12.04 -27.73
CA ASN A 1038 14.84 -12.14 -26.81
C ASN A 1038 15.26 -12.28 -25.34
N ASN A 1039 16.55 -12.12 -25.03
CA ASN A 1039 17.12 -12.29 -23.69
C ASN A 1039 17.89 -11.06 -23.16
N PHE A 1040 17.53 -9.85 -23.61
CA PHE A 1040 18.24 -8.64 -23.17
C PHE A 1040 18.19 -8.38 -21.66
N GLY A 1041 17.20 -8.92 -20.95
CA GLY A 1041 17.15 -8.82 -19.49
C GLY A 1041 18.39 -9.38 -18.80
N GLU A 1042 18.81 -10.57 -19.20
CA GLU A 1042 20.02 -11.21 -18.69
C GLU A 1042 21.29 -10.62 -19.31
N GLU A 1043 21.28 -10.39 -20.64
CA GLU A 1043 22.47 -9.93 -21.38
C GLU A 1043 22.97 -8.55 -20.93
N LEU A 1044 22.07 -7.67 -20.47
CA LEU A 1044 22.41 -6.31 -20.02
C LEU A 1044 22.70 -6.20 -18.52
N GLY A 1045 22.47 -7.27 -17.74
CA GLY A 1045 22.83 -7.33 -16.32
C GLY A 1045 22.16 -6.26 -15.44
N PHE A 1046 20.87 -5.99 -15.65
CA PHE A 1046 20.14 -4.98 -14.87
C PHE A 1046 20.09 -5.32 -13.38
N THR A 1047 20.24 -4.31 -12.53
CA THR A 1047 20.02 -4.41 -11.07
C THR A 1047 18.63 -3.87 -10.70
N GLY A 1048 18.02 -4.47 -9.67
CA GLY A 1048 16.71 -4.04 -9.17
C GLY A 1048 15.58 -4.14 -10.21
N VAL A 1049 14.65 -3.18 -10.16
CA VAL A 1049 13.48 -3.09 -11.08
C VAL A 1049 13.71 -2.26 -12.33
N SER A 1050 14.81 -1.49 -12.41
CA SER A 1050 15.08 -0.62 -13.56
C SER A 1050 15.39 -1.43 -14.82
N ARG A 1051 14.80 -1.05 -15.96
CA ARG A 1051 14.92 -1.79 -17.23
C ARG A 1051 15.16 -0.90 -18.46
N GLU A 1052 15.67 0.31 -18.24
CA GLU A 1052 15.97 1.27 -19.32
C GLU A 1052 17.01 0.72 -20.31
N VAL A 1053 16.72 0.79 -21.61
CA VAL A 1053 17.59 0.33 -22.69
C VAL A 1053 18.26 1.53 -23.35
N ASP A 1054 19.59 1.59 -23.30
CA ASP A 1054 20.38 2.64 -23.97
C ASP A 1054 20.09 2.68 -25.47
N GLY A 1055 19.58 3.82 -25.95
CA GLY A 1055 19.15 4.04 -27.33
C GLY A 1055 17.81 3.39 -27.73
N GLY A 1056 17.16 2.66 -26.83
CA GLY A 1056 15.88 1.99 -27.06
C GLY A 1056 15.93 0.71 -27.89
N ALA A 1057 14.80 0.01 -27.94
CA ALA A 1057 14.63 -1.23 -28.69
C ALA A 1057 13.28 -1.33 -29.41
N ALA A 1058 13.29 -1.76 -30.66
CA ALA A 1058 12.12 -2.16 -31.43
C ALA A 1058 11.71 -3.60 -31.10
N VAL A 1059 10.44 -3.97 -31.27
CA VAL A 1059 9.92 -5.34 -31.15
C VAL A 1059 9.73 -5.99 -32.52
N LEU A 1060 10.02 -7.29 -32.61
CA LEU A 1060 9.60 -8.15 -33.72
C LEU A 1060 8.30 -8.85 -33.35
N LEU A 1061 7.32 -8.83 -34.25
CA LEU A 1061 6.05 -9.56 -34.13
C LEU A 1061 5.82 -10.47 -35.34
N GLU A 1062 5.18 -11.62 -35.11
CA GLU A 1062 4.68 -12.55 -36.12
C GLU A 1062 3.15 -12.52 -36.15
N MET A 1063 2.59 -12.33 -37.34
CA MET A 1063 1.16 -12.41 -37.60
C MET A 1063 0.88 -13.54 -38.60
N PRO A 1064 0.26 -14.66 -38.19
CA PRO A 1064 -0.21 -15.68 -39.11
C PRO A 1064 -1.24 -15.12 -40.09
N LEU A 1065 -1.14 -15.54 -41.36
CA LEU A 1065 -2.03 -15.12 -42.44
C LEU A 1065 -2.56 -16.33 -43.22
N ASN A 1066 -3.69 -16.14 -43.91
CA ASN A 1066 -4.27 -17.15 -44.76
C ASN A 1066 -3.54 -17.22 -46.11
N ALA A 1067 -2.66 -18.22 -46.25
CA ALA A 1067 -1.89 -18.48 -47.48
C ALA A 1067 -2.77 -18.75 -48.73
N GLY A 1068 -4.04 -19.10 -48.55
CA GLY A 1068 -5.00 -19.31 -49.63
C GLY A 1068 -5.56 -18.02 -50.23
N LYS A 1069 -5.54 -16.91 -49.48
CA LYS A 1069 -6.18 -15.64 -49.85
C LYS A 1069 -5.19 -14.62 -50.40
N LYS A 1070 -5.67 -13.74 -51.27
CA LYS A 1070 -4.89 -12.62 -51.80
C LYS A 1070 -4.98 -11.43 -50.87
N LEU A 1071 -3.84 -10.88 -50.50
CA LEU A 1071 -3.70 -9.71 -49.62
C LEU A 1071 -4.12 -8.44 -50.37
N SER A 1072 -4.79 -7.53 -49.67
CA SER A 1072 -5.14 -6.19 -50.15
C SER A 1072 -4.28 -5.13 -49.48
N HIS A 1073 -4.33 -5.03 -48.15
CA HIS A 1073 -3.60 -4.02 -47.38
C HIS A 1073 -3.54 -4.39 -45.90
N LEU A 1074 -2.60 -3.77 -45.19
CA LEU A 1074 -2.52 -3.76 -43.73
C LEU A 1074 -3.02 -2.42 -43.21
N VAL A 1075 -3.81 -2.42 -42.14
CA VAL A 1075 -4.18 -1.24 -41.35
C VAL A 1075 -3.49 -1.31 -40.00
N LEU A 1076 -2.78 -0.25 -39.61
CA LEU A 1076 -2.34 -0.01 -38.24
C LEU A 1076 -3.24 1.08 -37.66
N GLU A 1077 -3.86 0.85 -36.51
CA GLU A 1077 -4.76 1.80 -35.82
C GLU A 1077 -4.35 1.90 -34.36
N THR A 1078 -4.21 3.12 -33.85
CA THR A 1078 -3.96 3.39 -32.42
C THR A 1078 -5.27 3.52 -31.66
N LEU A 1079 -5.38 2.89 -30.49
CA LEU A 1079 -6.62 2.84 -29.70
C LEU A 1079 -6.50 3.52 -28.31
N SER A 1080 -5.29 3.72 -27.81
CA SER A 1080 -5.03 4.37 -26.51
C SER A 1080 -4.58 5.82 -26.68
N ASN A 1081 -5.00 6.71 -25.79
CA ASN A 1081 -4.73 8.15 -25.86
C ASN A 1081 -3.24 8.50 -25.73
N GLU A 1082 -2.52 7.73 -24.91
CA GLU A 1082 -1.20 8.12 -24.39
C GLU A 1082 -0.03 7.44 -25.10
N VAL A 1083 -0.31 6.79 -26.23
CA VAL A 1083 0.65 5.95 -26.92
C VAL A 1083 0.92 6.44 -28.34
N VAL A 1084 2.14 6.17 -28.80
CA VAL A 1084 2.57 6.38 -30.17
C VAL A 1084 3.04 5.04 -30.70
N ILE A 1085 2.40 4.53 -31.74
CA ILE A 1085 2.63 3.19 -32.27
C ILE A 1085 3.22 3.31 -33.65
N GLY A 1086 4.36 2.67 -33.89
CA GLY A 1086 5.09 2.81 -35.13
C GLY A 1086 5.45 1.47 -35.77
N ILE A 1087 5.31 1.41 -37.09
CA ILE A 1087 5.78 0.29 -37.90
C ILE A 1087 6.99 0.70 -38.74
N MET A 1088 8.09 -0.01 -38.56
CA MET A 1088 9.38 0.26 -39.20
C MET A 1088 9.63 -0.62 -40.43
N GLY A 1089 8.95 -1.78 -40.51
CA GLY A 1089 9.10 -2.69 -41.64
C GLY A 1089 8.10 -3.85 -41.60
N ILE A 1090 7.73 -4.35 -42.79
CA ILE A 1090 6.89 -5.55 -42.97
C ILE A 1090 7.61 -6.51 -43.91
N THR A 1091 7.58 -7.81 -43.58
CA THR A 1091 8.09 -8.87 -44.44
C THR A 1091 7.09 -10.01 -44.54
N LEU A 1092 6.79 -10.44 -45.77
CA LEU A 1092 5.78 -11.47 -46.05
C LEU A 1092 6.47 -12.80 -46.38
N GLN A 1093 6.05 -13.90 -45.74
CA GLN A 1093 6.51 -15.25 -46.09
C GLN A 1093 5.59 -15.88 -47.13
N ARG A 1094 6.04 -15.92 -48.39
CA ARG A 1094 5.22 -16.24 -49.57
C ARG A 1094 5.46 -17.62 -50.14
#